data_AF-A0A929JMM6-F1
#
_entry.id   AF-A0A929JMM6-F1
#
_cell.length_a   1.000
_cell.length_b   1.000
_cell.length_c   1.000
_cell.angle_alpha   90.00
_cell.angle_beta   90.00
_cell.angle_gamma   90.00
#
_symmetry.space_group_name_H-M   'P 1'
#
loop_
_entity.id
_entity.type
_entity.pdbx_description
1 polymer ?
#
loop_
_entity_poly.entity_id
_entity_poly.type
_entity_poly.pdbx_seq_one_letter_code
_entity_poly.pdbx_strand_id
1 'polypeptide(L)'
;MDVMIRKTASILISFCFFAMPCLMSGASGALAAAGDDQIYTADVPPLVMLVMARNHKLYYEAYNDASDLNGDGELDVGYNPDIDYYGYFDCHKCYTYDSFENRFEPSSIATDKKCSGAWSGDFLNYLTMSRIDCLRKVLYGGHRSTDTTTETVLERAYIPQDAHSWGKEYTDPATDGYDITDYTPLALPNSGTRHLFASTTLVSENDPPLLRVLTNETHRIWEWVSIERPVAGDKVVHGKTGPSVSPEDYVVRVLVADSSMPETSCKQYPSGVYKPVGILQQYGESGRMYFGLLTGSYAKNTSGGVLRKRIGPLTDEINPHTGQFVTPAGGSIIDTINRFKISEFRYGDYSYQPGWPDAWLADRAMTEGEFPDWGNPTAEMMYEGLRYFAGKKAPTSAFDYGSGPSVDENLGLPKPGWDDPYTTNDYCAKAFMLVLTDINPTYDSDQLPGSNNNFGSFTGDLSGLDVDDLADTICTDEGDAGSHYIGQQGSIYDGSCFPKDVTSFGDIRGLCPEEPTKQGSYYSASVAYFGRTQDMHSADTEQNILCYIVALASPLPRITIPVGDSTITMVPFAKSVSEDSACLAGDILPGQGSFQPTNTIVDFYVEEITSTYGKFRINYEDVEQAADHDMDAIVEYEYQVVDSSGNPAGDPASGTGVKITLDSIYASGCIVQHLGYIISGTTADGTYLEVRDLDTAEGHDVDYFLDTPTSPITPSGTDVNWNDGEPLPLTHSRTFTVGSATAATLLKGPLWYAAKWGGFNDLNNNDKPDLETEWDENSDGVPDTYFYVVNPLKLEQQLNQSFADILGRGVSHVAPVVSVDEANRTQSGNKVYLAYFKPMETDYWQGNLKKYGLDYVSRTDCERIEPEWTVVDKNAEIAARCDGTLKAGSTSYWSTAPDGGKVHKGGVGALLKESMPGPDPVSVPSAGPYYSFRTIRYYDEKHETIKDFIKTNVSKSDLDVSDNITAHKITNFMYGYTFDALPNGDPVAKREWILGDIIHSEPRVIDYFDTDGHLEYRFIAVGANDGMLHVFTDRNASDINGRTYAAGSEIYAFVPSDLLTRLKGFASPDTHTYMVDGSCNLLRAKTKTGGYYDKTLVFGERRGGRSYWSLDVTNPDPSEWTVKW
;
A
#
# COMPACT_ATOMS: atom_id res chain seq x y z
N MET A 1 -34.99 -37.96 -32.91
CA MET A 1 -35.79 -38.44 -31.78
C MET A 1 -35.57 -37.45 -30.66
N ASP A 2 -36.12 -36.25 -30.81
CA ASP A 2 -37.49 -35.86 -30.44
C ASP A 2 -37.63 -35.69 -28.92
N VAL A 3 -38.17 -34.62 -28.33
CA VAL A 3 -38.62 -33.29 -28.75
C VAL A 3 -39.21 -32.65 -27.47
N MET A 4 -39.03 -31.34 -27.25
CA MET A 4 -40.00 -30.42 -26.59
C MET A 4 -40.37 -30.59 -25.09
N ILE A 5 -40.84 -29.59 -24.32
CA ILE A 5 -40.83 -28.11 -24.29
C ILE A 5 -41.68 -27.71 -23.04
N ARG A 6 -41.23 -26.69 -22.28
CA ARG A 6 -42.00 -25.56 -21.67
C ARG A 6 -43.08 -25.72 -20.57
N LYS A 7 -42.88 -24.88 -19.52
CA LYS A 7 -43.66 -23.64 -19.14
C LYS A 7 -44.52 -23.59 -17.85
N THR A 8 -44.06 -22.76 -16.91
CA THR A 8 -44.65 -21.53 -16.27
C THR A 8 -46.00 -21.49 -15.55
N ALA A 9 -45.99 -20.80 -14.38
CA ALA A 9 -46.93 -19.79 -13.81
C ALA A 9 -47.25 -20.12 -12.32
N SER A 10 -47.15 -19.30 -11.27
CA SER A 10 -47.22 -17.85 -10.97
C SER A 10 -48.39 -17.55 -9.99
N ILE A 11 -48.06 -16.99 -8.81
CA ILE A 11 -48.68 -15.81 -8.15
C ILE A 11 -49.80 -15.97 -7.05
N LEU A 12 -49.61 -15.17 -5.97
CA LEU A 12 -50.54 -14.40 -5.09
C LEU A 12 -50.79 -14.79 -3.59
N ILE A 13 -50.01 -14.13 -2.72
CA ILE A 13 -50.25 -13.41 -1.44
C ILE A 13 -51.70 -13.32 -0.90
N SER A 14 -51.91 -13.57 0.42
CA SER A 14 -52.34 -12.55 1.44
C SER A 14 -52.91 -13.13 2.78
N PHE A 15 -52.28 -12.74 3.90
CA PHE A 15 -52.78 -12.40 5.26
C PHE A 15 -53.77 -13.31 6.05
N CYS A 16 -53.40 -13.75 7.27
CA CYS A 16 -53.64 -13.03 8.55
C CYS A 16 -53.34 -13.89 9.81
N PHE A 17 -52.93 -13.19 10.88
CA PHE A 17 -52.35 -13.62 12.17
C PHE A 17 -53.28 -14.35 13.18
N PHE A 18 -52.59 -15.00 14.15
CA PHE A 18 -52.91 -15.31 15.57
C PHE A 18 -53.23 -16.76 15.96
N ALA A 19 -52.29 -17.42 16.66
CA ALA A 19 -52.56 -18.21 17.88
C ALA A 19 -51.26 -18.62 18.59
N MET A 20 -51.22 -18.34 19.89
CA MET A 20 -50.18 -18.65 20.89
C MET A 20 -50.28 -20.11 21.35
N PRO A 21 -49.17 -20.77 21.76
CA PRO A 21 -49.26 -21.83 22.76
C PRO A 21 -48.21 -21.72 23.88
N CYS A 22 -48.50 -22.35 25.02
CA CYS A 22 -47.59 -22.50 26.15
C CYS A 22 -47.70 -23.94 26.70
N LEU A 23 -46.53 -24.64 26.74
CA LEU A 23 -46.06 -25.68 27.69
C LEU A 23 -46.81 -27.04 27.78
N MET A 24 -46.20 -28.23 27.91
CA MET A 24 -44.83 -28.67 28.22
C MET A 24 -44.54 -30.13 27.76
N SER A 25 -43.24 -30.36 27.48
CA SER A 25 -42.37 -31.55 27.73
C SER A 25 -42.60 -32.92 27.05
N GLY A 26 -41.63 -33.26 26.20
CA GLY A 26 -41.16 -34.60 25.86
C GLY A 26 -39.82 -34.49 25.11
N ALA A 27 -38.70 -34.64 25.81
CA ALA A 27 -37.34 -34.44 25.29
C ALA A 27 -36.89 -35.59 24.37
N SER A 28 -36.40 -35.23 23.19
CA SER A 28 -35.52 -36.04 22.35
C SER A 28 -34.36 -35.14 21.89
N GLY A 29 -33.28 -35.12 22.67
CA GLY A 29 -32.05 -34.43 22.31
C GLY A 29 -31.29 -35.22 21.26
N ALA A 30 -31.11 -34.63 20.08
CA ALA A 30 -30.05 -35.03 19.16
C ALA A 30 -28.74 -34.44 19.68
N LEU A 31 -27.73 -35.26 19.93
CA LEU A 31 -26.37 -34.79 20.20
C LEU A 31 -25.83 -34.14 18.91
N ALA A 32 -25.71 -32.81 18.92
CA ALA A 32 -24.82 -32.09 18.03
C ALA A 32 -23.36 -32.34 18.47
N ALA A 33 -22.46 -32.51 17.51
CA ALA A 33 -21.03 -32.61 17.79
C ALA A 33 -20.54 -31.25 18.34
N ALA A 34 -20.46 -31.13 19.66
CA ALA A 34 -19.97 -29.95 20.32
C ALA A 34 -18.44 -29.88 20.17
N GLY A 35 -17.96 -28.87 19.47
CA GLY A 35 -16.57 -28.65 19.06
C GLY A 35 -16.47 -27.83 17.78
N ASP A 36 -17.51 -27.87 16.94
CA ASP A 36 -17.58 -27.13 15.68
C ASP A 36 -17.68 -25.60 15.90
N ASP A 37 -18.40 -25.12 16.93
CA ASP A 37 -18.64 -23.68 17.15
C ASP A 37 -17.42 -22.89 17.68
N GLN A 38 -16.34 -23.54 18.16
CA GLN A 38 -15.15 -22.84 18.69
C GLN A 38 -14.01 -22.69 17.67
N ILE A 39 -14.12 -23.31 16.50
CA ILE A 39 -13.07 -23.27 15.47
C ILE A 39 -13.72 -23.25 14.07
N TYR A 40 -14.67 -22.34 13.90
CA TYR A 40 -14.92 -21.75 12.60
C TYR A 40 -14.31 -20.35 12.62
N THR A 41 -13.08 -20.23 12.13
CA THR A 41 -12.83 -19.13 11.20
C THR A 41 -12.63 -19.81 9.86
N ALA A 42 -13.74 -19.95 9.13
CA ALA A 42 -13.65 -20.04 7.68
C ALA A 42 -12.76 -18.87 7.20
N ASP A 43 -12.06 -19.01 6.08
CA ASP A 43 -11.37 -17.88 5.44
C ASP A 43 -12.37 -16.72 5.24
N VAL A 44 -12.43 -15.80 6.20
CA VAL A 44 -13.28 -14.62 6.13
C VAL A 44 -12.42 -13.51 5.54
N PRO A 45 -12.79 -12.97 4.37
CA PRO A 45 -12.02 -11.90 3.76
C PRO A 45 -11.93 -10.69 4.72
N PRO A 46 -10.73 -10.15 4.99
CA PRO A 46 -10.60 -8.92 5.75
C PRO A 46 -11.35 -7.78 5.06
N LEU A 47 -11.87 -6.88 5.90
CA LEU A 47 -12.62 -5.70 5.50
C LEU A 47 -11.67 -4.51 5.43
N VAL A 48 -11.39 -4.02 4.21
CA VAL A 48 -10.49 -2.90 3.99
C VAL A 48 -11.29 -1.67 3.56
N MET A 49 -11.22 -0.61 4.37
CA MET A 49 -11.69 0.71 3.96
C MET A 49 -10.52 1.49 3.37
N LEU A 50 -10.61 1.82 2.08
CA LEU A 50 -9.71 2.77 1.43
C LEU A 50 -10.15 4.19 1.83
N VAL A 51 -9.30 4.94 2.51
CA VAL A 51 -9.51 6.35 2.82
C VAL A 51 -8.58 7.16 1.91
N MET A 52 -9.13 7.73 0.85
CA MET A 52 -8.34 8.33 -0.22
C MET A 52 -8.57 9.84 -0.33
N ALA A 53 -7.48 10.61 -0.26
CA ALA A 53 -7.50 12.03 -0.55
C ALA A 53 -7.86 12.32 -2.00
N ARG A 54 -8.51 13.45 -2.23
CA ARG A 54 -8.89 13.97 -3.54
C ARG A 54 -8.49 15.43 -3.57
N ASN A 55 -7.20 15.69 -3.81
CA ASN A 55 -6.66 17.05 -3.85
C ASN A 55 -5.89 17.27 -5.15
N HIS A 56 -5.70 18.55 -5.49
CA HIS A 56 -5.02 18.98 -6.71
C HIS A 56 -3.58 18.44 -6.86
N LYS A 57 -2.89 18.10 -5.75
CA LYS A 57 -1.52 17.59 -5.80
C LYS A 57 -1.39 16.22 -6.49
N LEU A 58 -2.51 15.51 -6.70
CA LEU A 58 -2.55 14.28 -7.49
C LEU A 58 -2.33 14.52 -9.00
N TYR A 59 -2.42 15.76 -9.47
CA TYR A 59 -2.34 16.11 -10.89
C TYR A 59 -0.96 16.64 -11.31
N TYR A 60 -0.02 16.82 -10.38
CA TYR A 60 1.39 17.05 -10.72
C TYR A 60 2.02 15.82 -11.38
N GLU A 61 3.15 16.05 -12.02
CA GLU A 61 4.00 15.03 -12.62
C GLU A 61 4.36 13.94 -11.62
N ALA A 62 4.37 12.70 -12.13
CA ALA A 62 4.79 11.54 -11.36
C ALA A 62 6.32 11.47 -11.21
N TYR A 63 7.05 12.11 -12.13
CA TYR A 63 8.51 12.08 -12.23
C TYR A 63 9.08 13.50 -12.28
N ASN A 64 9.30 14.09 -11.10
CA ASN A 64 9.99 15.37 -11.00
C ASN A 64 11.51 15.15 -11.15
N ASP A 65 12.23 16.14 -11.69
CA ASP A 65 13.69 16.07 -11.86
C ASP A 65 14.44 16.42 -10.55
N ALA A 66 13.79 16.18 -9.41
CA ALA A 66 14.24 16.56 -8.08
C ALA A 66 14.13 15.42 -7.06
N SER A 67 13.89 14.19 -7.53
CA SER A 67 13.81 13.00 -6.71
C SER A 67 14.88 11.99 -7.08
N ASP A 68 15.37 11.27 -6.07
CA ASP A 68 16.11 10.03 -6.25
C ASP A 68 15.08 8.90 -6.44
N LEU A 69 14.83 8.52 -7.69
CA LEU A 69 13.87 7.49 -8.04
C LEU A 69 14.49 6.10 -7.81
N ASN A 70 15.77 5.93 -8.13
CA ASN A 70 16.40 4.62 -8.14
C ASN A 70 16.95 4.18 -6.74
N GLY A 71 17.13 5.13 -5.81
CA GLY A 71 17.58 4.92 -4.44
C GLY A 71 19.10 4.86 -4.26
N ASP A 72 19.88 5.42 -5.19
CA ASP A 72 21.35 5.45 -5.13
C ASP A 72 21.93 6.64 -4.34
N GLY A 73 21.07 7.55 -3.89
CA GLY A 73 21.45 8.77 -3.16
C GLY A 73 21.78 9.96 -4.06
N GLU A 74 21.62 9.84 -5.38
CA GLU A 74 21.76 10.93 -6.35
C GLU A 74 20.37 11.31 -6.91
N LEU A 75 20.20 12.58 -7.31
CA LEU A 75 18.94 13.02 -7.93
C LEU A 75 18.89 12.57 -9.38
N ASP A 76 17.78 11.96 -9.81
CA ASP A 76 17.54 11.59 -11.19
C ASP A 76 17.05 12.82 -11.98
N VAL A 77 17.99 13.68 -12.38
CA VAL A 77 17.71 14.88 -13.19
C VAL A 77 17.60 14.49 -14.66
N GLY A 78 16.40 14.55 -15.23
CA GLY A 78 16.17 14.20 -16.62
C GLY A 78 15.80 12.73 -16.83
N TYR A 79 15.77 12.29 -18.09
CA TYR A 79 15.47 10.90 -18.43
C TYR A 79 16.71 10.02 -18.25
N ASN A 80 16.59 8.99 -17.40
CA ASN A 80 17.61 7.98 -17.18
C ASN A 80 17.14 6.64 -17.76
N PRO A 81 17.75 6.13 -18.87
CA PRO A 81 17.33 4.88 -19.51
C PRO A 81 17.44 3.63 -18.62
N ASP A 82 18.21 3.68 -17.53
CA ASP A 82 18.35 2.57 -16.60
C ASP A 82 17.14 2.42 -15.66
N ILE A 83 16.27 3.44 -15.59
CA ILE A 83 15.03 3.45 -14.79
C ILE A 83 13.87 3.00 -15.67
N ASP A 84 13.05 2.07 -15.18
CA ASP A 84 11.75 1.79 -15.79
C ASP A 84 10.77 2.87 -15.30
N TYR A 85 10.20 3.71 -16.15
CA TYR A 85 9.22 4.71 -15.73
C TYR A 85 7.83 4.09 -15.77
N TYR A 86 7.22 3.84 -14.60
CA TYR A 86 5.88 3.24 -14.50
C TYR A 86 4.77 4.16 -15.03
N GLY A 87 4.00 3.70 -16.02
CA GLY A 87 2.85 4.46 -16.54
C GLY A 87 2.00 3.68 -17.52
N TYR A 88 1.07 4.31 -18.22
CA TYR A 88 0.16 3.59 -19.14
C TYR A 88 0.86 2.91 -20.31
N PHE A 89 2.05 3.36 -20.69
CA PHE A 89 2.87 2.71 -21.71
C PHE A 89 3.69 1.56 -21.08
N ASP A 90 3.93 0.50 -21.83
CA ASP A 90 4.85 -0.57 -21.42
C ASP A 90 6.29 -0.14 -21.73
N CYS A 91 7.14 -0.10 -20.70
CA CYS A 91 8.53 0.36 -20.81
C CYS A 91 9.34 -0.41 -21.88
N HIS A 92 8.98 -1.67 -22.15
CA HIS A 92 9.68 -2.54 -23.09
C HIS A 92 8.94 -2.68 -24.42
N LYS A 93 8.13 -1.68 -24.81
CA LYS A 93 7.48 -1.61 -26.11
C LYS A 93 7.78 -0.29 -26.82
N CYS A 94 7.75 -0.36 -28.15
CA CYS A 94 7.77 0.79 -29.02
C CYS A 94 6.37 1.13 -29.48
N TYR A 95 6.12 2.42 -29.68
CA TYR A 95 4.82 2.96 -30.03
C TYR A 95 4.91 3.84 -31.27
N THR A 96 3.94 3.70 -32.16
CA THR A 96 3.70 4.63 -33.26
C THR A 96 2.42 5.40 -32.98
N TYR A 97 2.39 6.68 -33.36
CA TYR A 97 1.19 7.50 -33.18
C TYR A 97 0.25 7.36 -34.38
N ASP A 98 -1.00 6.95 -34.12
CA ASP A 98 -2.08 6.95 -35.09
C ASP A 98 -2.85 8.27 -34.99
N SER A 99 -2.69 9.12 -36.01
CA SER A 99 -3.36 10.42 -36.09
C SER A 99 -4.82 10.37 -36.52
N PHE A 100 -5.31 9.22 -36.99
CA PHE A 100 -6.72 9.00 -37.30
C PHE A 100 -7.49 8.64 -36.03
N GLU A 101 -6.97 7.72 -35.23
CA GLU A 101 -7.57 7.31 -33.95
C GLU A 101 -7.16 8.22 -32.77
N ASN A 102 -6.18 9.10 -32.96
CA ASN A 102 -5.60 10.00 -31.95
C ASN A 102 -5.09 9.24 -30.72
N ARG A 103 -4.20 8.27 -30.94
CA ARG A 103 -3.60 7.45 -29.87
C ARG A 103 -2.25 6.86 -30.30
N PHE A 104 -1.50 6.42 -29.31
CA PHE A 104 -0.32 5.58 -29.48
C PHE A 104 -0.71 4.11 -29.59
N GLU A 105 -0.14 3.41 -30.56
CA GLU A 105 -0.32 1.97 -30.77
C GLU A 105 1.00 1.22 -30.63
N PRO A 106 1.03 0.07 -29.92
CA PRO A 106 2.22 -0.74 -29.78
C PRO A 106 2.64 -1.31 -31.14
N SER A 107 3.90 -1.11 -31.52
CA SER A 107 4.44 -1.52 -32.82
C SER A 107 5.45 -2.67 -32.73
N SER A 108 6.26 -2.73 -31.65
CA SER A 108 7.24 -3.81 -31.42
C SER A 108 7.65 -3.92 -29.95
N ILE A 109 8.24 -5.05 -29.56
CA ILE A 109 8.90 -5.23 -28.26
C ILE A 109 10.33 -4.66 -28.35
N ALA A 110 10.77 -3.93 -27.32
CA ALA A 110 12.11 -3.37 -27.16
C ALA A 110 12.67 -3.72 -25.77
N THR A 111 13.45 -4.80 -25.69
CA THR A 111 14.02 -5.28 -24.41
C THR A 111 15.02 -4.31 -23.79
N ASP A 112 15.63 -3.45 -24.59
CA ASP A 112 16.56 -2.40 -24.17
C ASP A 112 15.91 -1.00 -24.17
N LYS A 113 14.58 -0.93 -24.31
CA LYS A 113 13.75 0.29 -24.38
C LYS A 113 14.04 1.19 -25.59
N LYS A 114 14.91 0.77 -26.49
CA LYS A 114 15.28 1.55 -27.68
C LYS A 114 14.32 1.26 -28.84
N CYS A 115 13.79 2.33 -29.39
CA CYS A 115 12.74 2.39 -30.38
C CYS A 115 13.08 3.33 -31.53
N SER A 116 14.23 3.16 -32.18
CA SER A 116 14.67 4.08 -33.24
C SER A 116 13.61 4.25 -34.34
N GLY A 117 13.17 5.50 -34.55
CA GLY A 117 12.10 5.85 -35.51
C GLY A 117 10.67 5.67 -34.97
N ALA A 118 10.50 5.33 -33.71
CA ALA A 118 9.25 5.19 -32.98
C ALA A 118 9.40 5.78 -31.56
N TRP A 119 8.33 5.81 -30.78
CA TRP A 119 8.39 6.25 -29.38
C TRP A 119 8.67 5.08 -28.46
N SER A 120 9.62 5.24 -27.54
CA SER A 120 9.79 4.32 -26.41
C SER A 120 8.66 4.52 -25.40
N GLY A 121 8.03 3.42 -24.97
CA GLY A 121 7.02 3.47 -23.92
C GLY A 121 7.56 4.01 -22.60
N ASP A 122 8.82 3.68 -22.29
CA ASP A 122 9.51 4.16 -21.10
C ASP A 122 9.66 5.69 -21.11
N PHE A 123 10.14 6.24 -22.22
CA PHE A 123 10.26 7.67 -22.43
C PHE A 123 8.90 8.40 -22.40
N LEU A 124 7.85 7.80 -22.99
CA LEU A 124 6.50 8.36 -22.94
C LEU A 124 5.94 8.42 -21.51
N ASN A 125 6.22 7.41 -20.67
CA ASN A 125 5.81 7.44 -19.27
C ASN A 125 6.50 8.57 -18.50
N TYR A 126 7.81 8.73 -18.67
CA TYR A 126 8.59 9.84 -18.09
C TYR A 126 8.01 11.21 -18.48
N LEU A 127 7.67 11.41 -19.76
CA LEU A 127 7.16 12.69 -20.24
C LEU A 127 5.73 13.00 -19.77
N THR A 128 4.87 11.98 -19.63
CA THR A 128 3.42 12.20 -19.64
C THR A 128 2.67 11.74 -18.40
N MET A 129 3.26 10.99 -17.46
CA MET A 129 2.47 10.48 -16.33
C MET A 129 2.27 11.50 -15.22
N SER A 130 1.02 11.69 -14.80
CA SER A 130 0.66 12.35 -13.55
C SER A 130 0.58 11.33 -12.40
N ARG A 131 0.64 11.80 -11.14
CA ARG A 131 0.54 10.92 -9.96
C ARG A 131 -0.76 10.13 -9.92
N ILE A 132 -1.89 10.75 -10.29
CA ILE A 132 -3.18 10.06 -10.38
C ILE A 132 -3.17 8.96 -11.45
N ASP A 133 -2.49 9.15 -12.58
CA ASP A 133 -2.42 8.11 -13.62
C ASP A 133 -1.66 6.88 -13.15
N CYS A 134 -0.52 7.07 -12.47
CA CYS A 134 0.21 5.98 -11.82
C CYS A 134 -0.66 5.28 -10.77
N LEU A 135 -1.35 6.03 -9.92
CA LEU A 135 -2.23 5.48 -8.89
C LEU A 135 -3.38 4.65 -9.49
N ARG A 136 -4.04 5.15 -10.55
CA ARG A 136 -5.10 4.42 -11.27
C ARG A 136 -4.57 3.14 -11.90
N LYS A 137 -3.37 3.18 -12.47
CA LYS A 137 -2.72 2.00 -13.04
C LYS A 137 -2.45 0.94 -11.97
N VAL A 138 -1.84 1.32 -10.84
CA VAL A 138 -1.56 0.38 -9.74
C VAL A 138 -2.85 -0.17 -9.13
N LEU A 139 -3.83 0.68 -8.83
CA LEU A 139 -5.06 0.26 -8.17
C LEU A 139 -5.90 -0.65 -9.06
N TYR A 140 -6.13 -0.26 -10.32
CA TYR A 140 -7.09 -0.98 -11.17
C TYR A 140 -6.75 -1.11 -12.66
N GLY A 141 -5.51 -0.85 -13.07
CA GLY A 141 -5.07 -1.02 -14.45
C GLY A 141 -5.30 0.21 -15.34
N GLY A 142 -5.63 1.36 -14.76
CA GLY A 142 -5.65 2.67 -15.43
C GLY A 142 -7.05 3.16 -15.85
N HIS A 143 -7.12 4.43 -16.24
CA HIS A 143 -8.35 5.06 -16.71
C HIS A 143 -8.68 4.63 -18.14
N ARG A 144 -9.69 3.78 -18.29
CA ARG A 144 -10.15 3.27 -19.59
C ARG A 144 -11.16 4.23 -20.24
N SER A 145 -10.68 5.14 -21.09
CA SER A 145 -11.56 6.00 -21.89
C SER A 145 -12.38 5.21 -22.91
N THR A 146 -11.84 4.08 -23.38
CA THR A 146 -12.56 3.09 -24.18
C THR A 146 -12.44 1.72 -23.52
N ASP A 147 -13.57 1.10 -23.17
CA ASP A 147 -13.62 -0.24 -22.58
C ASP A 147 -14.67 -1.11 -23.27
N THR A 148 -14.31 -1.74 -24.40
CA THR A 148 -15.21 -2.59 -25.20
C THR A 148 -14.83 -4.06 -25.15
N THR A 149 -15.62 -4.95 -25.75
CA THR A 149 -15.25 -6.38 -25.88
C THR A 149 -14.18 -6.66 -26.94
N THR A 150 -13.63 -5.64 -27.59
CA THR A 150 -12.61 -5.82 -28.64
C THR A 150 -11.38 -4.96 -28.41
N GLU A 151 -11.52 -3.89 -27.64
CA GLU A 151 -10.54 -2.83 -27.55
C GLU A 151 -10.55 -2.18 -26.18
N THR A 152 -9.35 -1.80 -25.72
CA THR A 152 -9.14 -1.04 -24.49
C THR A 152 -8.16 0.10 -24.76
N VAL A 153 -8.57 1.32 -24.47
CA VAL A 153 -7.71 2.51 -24.60
C VAL A 153 -7.61 3.17 -23.23
N LEU A 154 -6.39 3.39 -22.77
CA LEU A 154 -6.13 4.20 -21.58
C LEU A 154 -5.94 5.66 -21.98
N GLU A 155 -6.45 6.59 -21.17
CA GLU A 155 -6.31 8.03 -21.36
C GLU A 155 -5.79 8.70 -20.09
N ARG A 156 -4.77 9.54 -20.27
CA ARG A 156 -4.16 10.37 -19.22
C ARG A 156 -5.21 11.26 -18.51
N ALA A 157 -4.91 11.70 -17.30
CA ALA A 157 -5.71 12.72 -16.63
C ALA A 157 -5.70 14.07 -17.39
N TYR A 158 -6.80 14.81 -17.24
CA TYR A 158 -6.91 16.22 -17.61
C TYR A 158 -5.96 17.08 -16.75
N ILE A 159 -5.19 17.97 -17.40
CA ILE A 159 -4.27 18.92 -16.75
C ILE A 159 -4.55 20.35 -17.26
N PRO A 160 -4.95 21.31 -16.40
CA PRO A 160 -5.21 22.69 -16.82
C PRO A 160 -3.96 23.43 -17.30
N GLN A 161 -4.15 24.56 -18.01
CA GLN A 161 -3.07 25.45 -18.45
C GLN A 161 -2.65 26.42 -17.33
N ASP A 162 -2.22 25.84 -16.22
CA ASP A 162 -1.69 26.49 -15.02
C ASP A 162 -0.45 25.71 -14.56
N ALA A 163 0.00 25.91 -13.33
CA ALA A 163 1.14 25.23 -12.73
C ALA A 163 1.01 23.71 -12.59
N HIS A 164 -0.15 23.10 -12.85
CA HIS A 164 -0.23 21.64 -12.95
C HIS A 164 0.37 21.13 -14.27
N SER A 165 0.58 22.00 -15.27
CA SER A 165 1.28 21.66 -16.50
C SER A 165 2.77 21.62 -16.27
N TRP A 166 3.42 20.52 -16.65
CA TRP A 166 4.88 20.36 -16.55
C TRP A 166 5.51 20.19 -17.92
N GLY A 167 6.84 20.28 -17.96
CA GLY A 167 7.58 20.00 -19.19
C GLY A 167 8.99 19.49 -18.95
N LYS A 168 9.55 18.88 -20.00
CA LYS A 168 10.92 18.35 -20.05
C LYS A 168 11.67 18.91 -21.27
N GLU A 169 12.99 18.96 -21.22
CA GLU A 169 13.83 19.33 -22.36
C GLU A 169 14.91 18.29 -22.66
N TYR A 170 15.40 18.31 -23.90
CA TYR A 170 16.55 17.54 -24.34
C TYR A 170 17.44 18.41 -25.25
N THR A 171 18.75 18.40 -25.01
CA THR A 171 19.73 19.21 -25.74
C THR A 171 20.59 18.35 -26.67
N ASP A 172 21.41 17.46 -26.12
CA ASP A 172 22.35 16.63 -26.87
C ASP A 172 22.90 15.46 -26.02
N PRO A 173 23.47 14.41 -26.64
CA PRO A 173 23.92 13.23 -25.89
C PRO A 173 25.03 13.46 -24.87
N ALA A 174 25.83 14.52 -25.00
CA ALA A 174 26.88 14.83 -24.04
C ALA A 174 26.34 15.55 -22.80
N THR A 175 25.24 16.29 -22.95
CA THR A 175 24.55 16.98 -21.85
C THR A 175 23.58 16.03 -21.14
N ASP A 176 22.74 15.32 -21.90
CA ASP A 176 21.65 14.51 -21.36
C ASP A 176 22.03 13.05 -21.10
N GLY A 177 23.20 12.60 -21.57
CA GLY A 177 23.71 11.24 -21.32
C GLY A 177 23.13 10.13 -22.20
N TYR A 178 22.17 10.44 -23.08
CA TYR A 178 21.56 9.48 -24.01
C TYR A 178 21.28 10.10 -25.39
N ASP A 179 21.13 9.27 -26.42
CA ASP A 179 20.73 9.72 -27.76
C ASP A 179 19.20 9.65 -27.91
N ILE A 180 18.51 10.78 -28.04
CA ILE A 180 17.05 10.83 -28.16
C ILE A 180 16.51 10.08 -29.40
N THR A 181 17.33 9.88 -30.43
CA THR A 181 16.95 9.13 -31.65
C THR A 181 16.80 7.63 -31.39
N ASP A 182 17.32 7.15 -30.25
CA ASP A 182 17.08 5.79 -29.75
C ASP A 182 15.69 5.66 -29.10
N TYR A 183 15.04 6.74 -28.65
CA TYR A 183 13.80 6.66 -27.85
C TYR A 183 12.60 7.38 -28.48
N THR A 184 12.82 8.12 -29.56
CA THR A 184 11.78 8.93 -30.21
C THR A 184 11.91 8.86 -31.74
N PRO A 185 10.87 9.25 -32.50
CA PRO A 185 10.98 9.44 -33.95
C PRO A 185 11.68 10.76 -34.33
N LEU A 186 12.14 11.55 -33.35
CA LEU A 186 12.74 12.87 -33.59
C LEU A 186 14.21 12.73 -34.04
N ALA A 187 14.69 13.71 -34.79
CA ALA A 187 16.12 13.85 -35.06
C ALA A 187 16.83 14.50 -33.86
N LEU A 188 18.17 14.50 -33.84
CA LEU A 188 18.91 15.33 -32.89
C LEU A 188 18.62 16.82 -33.13
N PRO A 189 18.53 17.65 -32.07
CA PRO A 189 18.43 19.10 -32.20
C PRO A 189 19.59 19.70 -33.01
N ASN A 190 19.31 20.79 -33.71
CA ASN A 190 20.34 21.60 -34.34
C ASN A 190 21.26 22.21 -33.28
N SER A 191 22.52 22.45 -33.64
CA SER A 191 23.50 23.08 -32.74
C SER A 191 22.98 24.40 -32.15
N GLY A 192 22.99 24.52 -30.82
CA GLY A 192 22.48 25.68 -30.09
C GLY A 192 20.96 25.71 -29.88
N THR A 193 20.27 24.60 -30.16
CA THR A 193 18.82 24.44 -29.96
C THR A 193 18.52 23.17 -29.15
N ARG A 194 17.28 23.02 -28.70
CA ARG A 194 16.80 21.89 -27.90
C ARG A 194 15.43 21.38 -28.37
N HIS A 195 14.98 20.26 -27.83
CA HIS A 195 13.60 19.79 -27.95
C HIS A 195 12.89 20.03 -26.61
N LEU A 196 11.67 20.55 -26.67
CA LEU A 196 10.84 20.81 -25.49
C LEU A 196 9.59 19.94 -25.56
N PHE A 197 9.20 19.38 -24.43
CA PHE A 197 8.04 18.52 -24.25
C PHE A 197 7.18 19.12 -23.15
N ALA A 198 5.90 19.34 -23.38
CA ALA A 198 4.98 19.86 -22.36
C ALA A 198 3.72 18.99 -22.26
N SER A 199 3.26 18.74 -21.03
CA SER A 199 2.07 17.96 -20.72
C SER A 199 0.96 18.87 -20.21
N THR A 200 -0.13 19.01 -20.96
CA THR A 200 -1.23 19.95 -20.65
C THR A 200 -2.53 19.57 -21.38
N THR A 201 -3.64 20.25 -21.10
CA THR A 201 -4.90 20.18 -21.87
C THR A 201 -5.33 21.58 -22.28
N LEU A 202 -5.68 21.75 -23.56
CA LEU A 202 -6.04 23.06 -24.13
C LEU A 202 -7.56 23.28 -24.13
N VAL A 203 -7.98 24.55 -24.22
CA VAL A 203 -9.36 25.03 -24.51
C VAL A 203 -10.45 24.72 -23.47
N SER A 204 -10.61 23.47 -23.03
CA SER A 204 -11.66 23.08 -22.09
C SER A 204 -11.33 21.83 -21.26
N GLU A 205 -12.04 21.65 -20.15
CA GLU A 205 -11.96 20.44 -19.31
C GLU A 205 -12.42 19.14 -19.98
N ASN A 206 -13.02 19.20 -21.17
CA ASN A 206 -13.46 18.04 -21.94
C ASN A 206 -12.56 17.73 -23.13
N ASP A 207 -11.53 18.55 -23.36
CA ASP A 207 -10.58 18.34 -24.43
C ASP A 207 -9.61 17.20 -24.05
N PRO A 208 -9.11 16.44 -25.03
CA PRO A 208 -8.19 15.36 -24.77
C PRO A 208 -6.86 15.89 -24.18
N PRO A 209 -6.25 15.18 -23.23
CA PRO A 209 -4.96 15.54 -22.66
C PRO A 209 -3.83 15.37 -23.70
N LEU A 210 -2.92 16.33 -23.75
CA LEU A 210 -1.89 16.43 -24.79
C LEU A 210 -0.48 16.26 -24.22
N LEU A 211 0.39 15.64 -25.03
CA LEU A 211 1.82 15.87 -25.06
C LEU A 211 2.10 16.83 -26.22
N ARG A 212 2.75 17.95 -25.94
CA ARG A 212 3.08 18.99 -26.92
C ARG A 212 4.59 19.01 -27.14
N VAL A 213 5.02 19.06 -28.40
CA VAL A 213 6.43 18.95 -28.77
C VAL A 213 6.88 20.16 -29.58
N LEU A 214 7.94 20.84 -29.13
CA LEU A 214 8.67 21.83 -29.91
C LEU A 214 10.05 21.27 -30.26
N THR A 215 10.42 21.37 -31.53
CA THR A 215 11.73 20.91 -32.01
C THR A 215 12.59 22.10 -32.42
N ASN A 216 13.90 21.99 -32.17
CA ASN A 216 14.90 23.00 -32.50
C ASN A 216 14.62 24.38 -31.89
N GLU A 217 14.18 24.39 -30.64
CA GLU A 217 13.85 25.60 -29.91
C GLU A 217 15.10 26.21 -29.25
N THR A 218 15.19 27.54 -29.22
CA THR A 218 16.32 28.23 -28.56
C THR A 218 16.05 28.48 -27.08
N HIS A 219 14.78 28.60 -26.70
CA HIS A 219 14.32 28.81 -25.34
C HIS A 219 14.41 27.53 -24.50
N ARG A 220 14.37 27.68 -23.17
CA ARG A 220 14.36 26.63 -22.14
C ARG A 220 12.94 26.17 -21.85
N ILE A 221 12.82 25.01 -21.20
CA ILE A 221 11.51 24.47 -20.83
C ILE A 221 10.72 25.38 -19.89
N TRP A 222 11.37 25.95 -18.87
CA TRP A 222 10.73 26.88 -17.94
C TRP A 222 10.26 28.17 -18.63
N GLU A 223 10.84 28.53 -19.77
CA GLU A 223 10.35 29.65 -20.59
C GLU A 223 9.07 29.30 -21.37
N TRP A 224 8.54 28.09 -21.23
CA TRP A 224 7.28 27.65 -21.84
C TRP A 224 6.25 27.18 -20.80
N VAL A 225 6.69 26.51 -19.73
CA VAL A 225 5.81 25.95 -18.69
C VAL A 225 5.82 26.72 -17.37
N SER A 226 6.82 27.56 -17.11
CA SER A 226 6.90 28.43 -15.92
C SER A 226 6.83 29.89 -16.34
N ILE A 227 5.73 30.24 -17.01
CA ILE A 227 5.46 31.58 -17.53
C ILE A 227 4.07 32.02 -17.10
N GLU A 228 3.87 33.33 -17.10
CA GLU A 228 2.55 33.95 -17.12
C GLU A 228 1.62 33.29 -18.13
N ARG A 229 0.36 33.08 -17.75
CA ARG A 229 -0.69 32.48 -18.59
C ARG A 229 -0.72 32.95 -20.07
N PRO A 230 -1.06 32.06 -21.02
CA PRO A 230 -1.32 30.64 -20.82
C PRO A 230 -0.04 29.81 -20.71
N VAL A 231 0.02 28.96 -19.69
CA VAL A 231 1.07 27.97 -19.51
C VAL A 231 1.03 26.93 -20.64
N ALA A 232 2.21 26.53 -21.12
CA ALA A 232 2.38 25.52 -22.19
C ALA A 232 1.56 25.81 -23.46
N GLY A 233 1.33 27.10 -23.77
CA GLY A 233 0.52 27.59 -24.88
C GLY A 233 1.24 27.63 -26.23
N ASP A 234 0.81 28.51 -27.13
CA ASP A 234 1.46 28.82 -28.42
C ASP A 234 2.48 29.98 -28.29
N LYS A 235 2.94 30.23 -27.05
CA LYS A 235 3.81 31.31 -26.63
C LYS A 235 4.89 30.80 -25.69
N VAL A 236 6.07 31.40 -25.77
CA VAL A 236 7.18 31.25 -24.80
C VAL A 236 7.55 32.62 -24.28
N VAL A 237 8.05 32.71 -23.04
CA VAL A 237 8.49 33.94 -22.35
C VAL A 237 7.37 34.99 -22.20
N HIS A 238 7.10 35.51 -21.00
CA HIS A 238 6.09 36.58 -20.77
C HIS A 238 4.66 36.25 -21.26
N GLY A 239 4.27 34.98 -21.23
CA GLY A 239 2.90 34.55 -21.50
C GLY A 239 2.31 35.03 -22.82
N LYS A 240 1.10 35.59 -22.77
CA LYS A 240 0.36 36.14 -23.94
C LYS A 240 1.18 37.11 -24.81
N THR A 241 2.18 37.79 -24.25
CA THR A 241 2.98 38.80 -24.97
C THR A 241 4.26 38.25 -25.59
N GLY A 242 4.57 36.98 -25.33
CA GLY A 242 5.78 36.31 -25.78
C GLY A 242 5.92 36.06 -27.29
N PRO A 243 7.13 35.63 -27.71
CA PRO A 243 7.33 34.99 -29.00
C PRO A 243 6.35 33.84 -29.26
N SER A 244 5.88 33.73 -30.51
CA SER A 244 5.02 32.62 -30.92
C SER A 244 5.84 31.38 -31.27
N VAL A 245 5.31 30.24 -30.83
CA VAL A 245 5.81 28.89 -31.14
C VAL A 245 4.69 28.05 -31.75
N SER A 246 5.04 26.95 -32.42
CA SER A 246 4.06 26.07 -33.09
C SER A 246 4.30 24.61 -32.67
N PRO A 247 3.72 24.17 -31.54
CA PRO A 247 3.89 22.81 -31.05
C PRO A 247 3.24 21.79 -31.98
N GLU A 248 3.82 20.59 -32.03
CA GLU A 248 3.13 19.39 -32.52
C GLU A 248 2.43 18.71 -31.35
N ASP A 249 1.14 18.43 -31.50
CA ASP A 249 0.28 17.93 -30.42
C ASP A 249 -0.03 16.44 -30.60
N TYR A 250 0.16 15.66 -29.54
CA TYR A 250 -0.15 14.24 -29.46
C TYR A 250 -1.15 14.00 -28.34
N VAL A 251 -2.30 13.41 -28.64
CA VAL A 251 -3.26 13.00 -27.61
C VAL A 251 -2.68 11.83 -26.82
N VAL A 252 -2.62 11.96 -25.50
CA VAL A 252 -2.05 10.92 -24.62
C VAL A 252 -3.10 9.85 -24.35
N ARG A 253 -3.29 9.01 -25.36
CA ARG A 253 -4.09 7.78 -25.33
C ARG A 253 -3.24 6.62 -25.80
N VAL A 254 -3.43 5.45 -25.22
CA VAL A 254 -2.67 4.26 -25.62
C VAL A 254 -3.58 3.05 -25.76
N LEU A 255 -3.45 2.35 -26.88
CA LEU A 255 -4.05 1.04 -27.08
C LEU A 255 -3.29 0.03 -26.22
N VAL A 256 -3.99 -0.62 -25.29
CA VAL A 256 -3.43 -1.61 -24.37
C VAL A 256 -4.16 -2.94 -24.48
N ALA A 257 -3.57 -3.98 -23.92
CA ALA A 257 -4.13 -5.32 -23.91
C ALA A 257 -4.37 -5.86 -25.34
N ASP A 258 -3.55 -5.42 -26.29
CA ASP A 258 -3.59 -5.91 -27.66
C ASP A 258 -3.28 -7.42 -27.65
N SER A 259 -4.19 -8.23 -28.19
CA SER A 259 -4.05 -9.69 -28.23
C SER A 259 -2.79 -10.19 -28.95
N SER A 260 -2.20 -9.40 -29.84
CA SER A 260 -0.95 -9.71 -30.54
C SER A 260 0.29 -9.44 -29.70
N MET A 261 0.19 -8.56 -28.70
CA MET A 261 1.29 -8.15 -27.83
C MET A 261 0.76 -7.72 -26.45
N PRO A 262 0.17 -8.63 -25.66
CA PRO A 262 -0.42 -8.27 -24.37
C PRO A 262 0.68 -7.89 -23.36
N GLU A 263 0.44 -6.86 -22.55
CA GLU A 263 1.26 -6.51 -21.39
C GLU A 263 1.18 -7.60 -20.32
N THR A 264 2.22 -7.72 -19.48
CA THR A 264 2.26 -8.68 -18.36
C THR A 264 1.19 -8.39 -17.30
N SER A 265 0.81 -7.13 -17.13
CA SER A 265 -0.27 -6.68 -16.24
C SER A 265 -1.67 -6.89 -16.81
N CYS A 266 -1.81 -7.46 -18.02
CA CYS A 266 -3.11 -7.75 -18.61
C CYS A 266 -3.60 -9.17 -18.30
N LYS A 267 -4.87 -9.27 -17.91
CA LYS A 267 -5.58 -10.53 -17.66
C LYS A 267 -6.52 -10.84 -18.82
N GLN A 268 -6.49 -12.09 -19.30
CA GLN A 268 -7.50 -12.59 -20.25
C GLN A 268 -8.77 -13.01 -19.53
N TYR A 269 -9.92 -12.49 -19.96
CA TYR A 269 -11.24 -12.85 -19.45
C TYR A 269 -11.89 -13.96 -20.29
N PRO A 270 -12.94 -14.66 -19.80
CA PRO A 270 -13.57 -15.78 -20.50
C PRO A 270 -14.10 -15.47 -21.91
N SER A 271 -14.33 -14.20 -22.24
CA SER A 271 -14.64 -13.74 -23.60
C SER A 271 -13.47 -13.86 -24.59
N GLY A 272 -12.26 -14.14 -24.11
CA GLY A 272 -11.01 -14.16 -24.87
C GLY A 272 -10.28 -12.82 -24.93
N VAL A 273 -10.83 -11.78 -24.32
CA VAL A 273 -10.32 -10.40 -24.36
C VAL A 273 -9.36 -10.16 -23.20
N TYR A 274 -8.22 -9.51 -23.47
CA TYR A 274 -7.31 -9.05 -22.43
C TYR A 274 -7.75 -7.68 -21.91
N LYS A 275 -7.59 -7.47 -20.60
CA LYS A 275 -7.79 -6.17 -19.95
C LYS A 275 -6.67 -5.89 -18.95
N PRO A 276 -6.21 -4.64 -18.84
CA PRO A 276 -5.25 -4.27 -17.81
C PRO A 276 -5.90 -4.41 -16.43
N VAL A 277 -5.18 -5.00 -15.48
CA VAL A 277 -5.65 -5.18 -14.09
C VAL A 277 -4.63 -4.60 -13.12
N GLY A 278 -5.11 -4.12 -11.97
CA GLY A 278 -4.29 -3.63 -10.87
C GLY A 278 -4.47 -4.48 -9.61
N ILE A 279 -3.89 -4.02 -8.50
CA ILE A 279 -3.86 -4.74 -7.23
C ILE A 279 -5.26 -5.01 -6.67
N LEU A 280 -6.22 -4.09 -6.84
CA LEU A 280 -7.58 -4.31 -6.36
C LEU A 280 -8.20 -5.53 -7.05
N GLN A 281 -8.00 -5.74 -8.34
CA GLN A 281 -8.47 -6.95 -9.02
C GLN A 281 -7.74 -8.20 -8.56
N GLN A 282 -6.42 -8.13 -8.37
CA GLN A 282 -5.61 -9.28 -7.94
C GLN A 282 -6.11 -9.88 -6.61
N TYR A 283 -6.42 -9.02 -5.63
CA TYR A 283 -6.88 -9.44 -4.30
C TYR A 283 -8.41 -9.49 -4.17
N GLY A 284 -9.13 -8.62 -4.88
CA GLY A 284 -10.58 -8.49 -4.79
C GLY A 284 -11.37 -9.50 -5.64
N GLU A 285 -10.94 -9.78 -6.88
CA GLU A 285 -11.66 -10.75 -7.74
C GLU A 285 -11.54 -12.19 -7.25
N SER A 286 -10.45 -12.49 -6.53
CA SER A 286 -10.26 -13.80 -5.89
C SER A 286 -11.11 -13.97 -4.63
N GLY A 287 -11.78 -12.90 -4.17
CA GLY A 287 -12.54 -12.87 -2.93
C GLY A 287 -11.67 -12.95 -1.69
N ARG A 288 -10.37 -12.65 -1.80
CA ARG A 288 -9.44 -12.70 -0.67
C ARG A 288 -9.59 -11.51 0.26
N MET A 289 -10.07 -10.37 -0.24
CA MET A 289 -10.26 -9.14 0.52
C MET A 289 -11.53 -8.43 0.03
N TYR A 290 -12.24 -7.77 0.96
CA TYR A 290 -13.37 -6.90 0.62
C TYR A 290 -12.97 -5.44 0.80
N PHE A 291 -13.42 -4.60 -0.13
CA PHE A 291 -13.00 -3.22 -0.23
C PHE A 291 -14.19 -2.26 -0.14
N GLY A 292 -14.02 -1.20 0.64
CA GLY A 292 -14.84 0.00 0.65
C GLY A 292 -13.99 1.21 0.24
N LEU A 293 -14.65 2.34 -0.04
CA LEU A 293 -13.98 3.60 -0.37
C LEU A 293 -14.66 4.76 0.33
N LEU A 294 -13.83 5.59 0.96
CA LEU A 294 -14.18 6.87 1.55
C LEU A 294 -13.21 7.92 1.00
N THR A 295 -13.74 9.07 0.59
CA THR A 295 -12.93 10.14 -0.01
C THR A 295 -13.38 11.50 0.51
N GLY A 296 -12.54 12.52 0.34
CA GLY A 296 -13.00 13.90 0.43
C GLY A 296 -14.09 14.17 -0.61
N SER A 297 -14.82 15.27 -0.44
CA SER A 297 -15.79 15.76 -1.43
C SER A 297 -15.38 17.13 -1.93
N TYR A 298 -15.86 17.53 -3.11
CA TYR A 298 -15.63 18.88 -3.63
C TYR A 298 -16.48 19.91 -2.90
N ALA A 299 -17.71 19.53 -2.52
CA ALA A 299 -18.63 20.40 -1.79
C ALA A 299 -18.26 20.63 -0.32
N LYS A 300 -17.56 19.66 0.30
CA LYS A 300 -17.05 19.67 1.67
C LYS A 300 -15.56 19.35 1.61
N ASN A 301 -14.80 20.26 1.01
CA ASN A 301 -13.37 20.09 0.73
C ASN A 301 -12.49 20.35 1.95
N THR A 302 -13.00 21.06 2.95
CA THR A 302 -12.31 21.35 4.22
C THR A 302 -12.88 20.58 5.41
N SER A 303 -13.81 19.65 5.20
CA SER A 303 -14.31 18.79 6.29
C SER A 303 -14.64 17.38 5.85
N GLY A 304 -14.31 16.42 6.71
CA GLY A 304 -14.77 15.04 6.68
C GLY A 304 -14.56 14.24 5.39
N GLY A 305 -15.26 13.11 5.33
CA GLY A 305 -15.23 12.22 4.19
C GLY A 305 -16.57 11.60 3.86
N VAL A 306 -16.73 11.25 2.58
CA VAL A 306 -17.97 10.73 2.02
C VAL A 306 -17.73 9.30 1.58
N LEU A 307 -18.58 8.39 2.05
CA LEU A 307 -18.58 7.00 1.60
C LEU A 307 -18.93 6.95 0.10
N ARG A 308 -18.02 6.39 -0.70
CA ARG A 308 -18.14 6.22 -2.15
C ARG A 308 -18.45 4.78 -2.55
N LYS A 309 -18.05 3.81 -1.72
CA LYS A 309 -18.40 2.39 -1.86
C LYS A 309 -18.51 1.74 -0.48
N ARG A 310 -19.61 1.00 -0.25
CA ARG A 310 -19.72 0.11 0.91
C ARG A 310 -18.71 -1.03 0.83
N ILE A 311 -18.23 -1.53 1.97
CA ILE A 311 -17.30 -2.67 1.98
C ILE A 311 -17.98 -3.91 1.39
N GLY A 312 -17.35 -4.50 0.38
CA GLY A 312 -17.82 -5.72 -0.26
C GLY A 312 -16.85 -6.26 -1.31
N PRO A 313 -17.25 -7.30 -2.06
CA PRO A 313 -16.39 -7.91 -3.08
C PRO A 313 -16.23 -6.98 -4.28
N LEU A 314 -15.00 -6.80 -4.79
CA LEU A 314 -14.74 -5.97 -5.98
C LEU A 314 -15.37 -6.53 -7.26
N THR A 315 -15.75 -7.81 -7.28
CA THR A 315 -16.39 -8.46 -8.43
C THR A 315 -17.71 -7.80 -8.86
N ASP A 316 -18.30 -6.94 -8.03
CA ASP A 316 -19.49 -6.16 -8.37
C ASP A 316 -19.22 -4.96 -9.30
N GLU A 317 -17.95 -4.58 -9.47
CA GLU A 317 -17.49 -3.50 -10.37
C GLU A 317 -16.91 -4.00 -11.69
N ILE A 318 -16.83 -5.32 -11.88
CA ILE A 318 -16.15 -5.93 -13.03
C ILE A 318 -17.04 -7.00 -13.63
N ASN A 319 -17.26 -6.93 -14.95
CA ASN A 319 -17.95 -8.00 -15.64
C ASN A 319 -17.08 -9.27 -15.66
N PRO A 320 -17.49 -10.37 -15.00
CA PRO A 320 -16.65 -11.55 -14.87
C PRO A 320 -16.42 -12.30 -16.19
N HIS A 321 -17.22 -12.01 -17.24
CA HIS A 321 -17.07 -12.61 -18.56
C HIS A 321 -16.19 -11.77 -19.49
N THR A 322 -16.28 -10.44 -19.43
CA THR A 322 -15.61 -9.52 -20.38
C THR A 322 -14.49 -8.68 -19.79
N GLY A 323 -14.41 -8.57 -18.46
CA GLY A 323 -13.47 -7.71 -17.75
C GLY A 323 -13.75 -6.22 -17.84
N GLN A 324 -14.88 -5.83 -18.43
CA GLN A 324 -15.30 -4.43 -18.52
C GLN A 324 -15.73 -3.90 -17.16
N PHE A 325 -15.41 -2.65 -16.86
CA PHE A 325 -15.89 -1.99 -15.66
C PHE A 325 -17.39 -1.74 -15.71
N VAL A 326 -18.06 -1.92 -14.57
CA VAL A 326 -19.48 -1.64 -14.35
C VAL A 326 -19.65 -0.88 -13.04
N THR A 327 -20.67 -0.03 -12.95
CA THR A 327 -20.97 0.72 -11.72
C THR A 327 -22.14 0.07 -10.96
N PRO A 328 -21.93 -0.51 -9.77
CA PRO A 328 -23.00 -1.10 -8.98
C PRO A 328 -23.76 -0.04 -8.17
N ALA A 329 -24.98 -0.39 -7.74
CA ALA A 329 -25.83 0.51 -6.93
C ALA A 329 -25.28 0.76 -5.52
N GLY A 330 -24.30 -0.03 -5.06
CA GLY A 330 -23.65 0.13 -3.76
C GLY A 330 -22.51 1.13 -3.71
N GLY A 331 -22.33 1.90 -4.79
CA GLY A 331 -21.16 2.74 -4.98
C GLY A 331 -20.02 1.99 -5.64
N SER A 332 -18.96 2.68 -6.05
CA SER A 332 -17.87 2.10 -6.85
C SER A 332 -16.54 2.74 -6.46
N ILE A 333 -15.49 1.93 -6.33
CA ILE A 333 -14.11 2.42 -6.22
C ILE A 333 -13.64 2.97 -7.57
N ILE A 334 -13.74 2.15 -8.62
CA ILE A 334 -13.13 2.39 -9.93
C ILE A 334 -13.79 3.59 -10.63
N ASP A 335 -15.13 3.63 -10.67
CA ASP A 335 -15.89 4.72 -11.30
C ASP A 335 -15.68 6.05 -10.56
N THR A 336 -15.56 6.02 -9.23
CA THR A 336 -15.27 7.23 -8.43
C THR A 336 -13.90 7.81 -8.78
N ILE A 337 -12.84 6.99 -8.73
CA ILE A 337 -11.47 7.48 -8.96
C ILE A 337 -11.29 7.91 -10.43
N ASN A 338 -11.97 7.27 -11.38
CA ASN A 338 -11.97 7.70 -12.79
C ASN A 338 -12.59 9.10 -12.97
N ARG A 339 -13.59 9.47 -12.16
CA ARG A 339 -14.29 10.75 -12.26
C ARG A 339 -13.57 11.90 -11.57
N PHE A 340 -12.56 11.64 -10.76
CA PHE A 340 -11.73 12.70 -10.19
C PHE A 340 -11.02 13.48 -11.29
N LYS A 341 -11.18 14.81 -11.24
CA LYS A 341 -10.50 15.78 -12.10
C LYS A 341 -10.32 17.10 -11.36
N ILE A 342 -9.35 17.91 -11.76
CA ILE A 342 -9.36 19.33 -11.41
C ILE A 342 -10.64 19.96 -11.99
N SER A 343 -11.30 20.79 -11.20
CA SER A 343 -12.55 21.44 -11.55
C SER A 343 -12.42 22.96 -11.58
N GLU A 344 -13.44 23.63 -12.11
CA GLU A 344 -13.60 25.09 -12.02
C GLU A 344 -12.51 25.98 -12.66
N PHE A 345 -11.49 25.41 -13.31
CA PHE A 345 -10.54 26.17 -14.13
C PHE A 345 -11.22 26.78 -15.36
N ARG A 346 -10.97 28.07 -15.61
CA ARG A 346 -11.57 28.86 -16.70
C ARG A 346 -10.53 29.19 -17.76
N TYR A 347 -10.65 28.57 -18.91
CA TYR A 347 -9.81 28.88 -20.07
C TYR A 347 -10.02 30.28 -20.69
N GLY A 348 -11.10 30.99 -20.31
CA GLY A 348 -11.38 32.33 -20.82
C GLY A 348 -10.35 33.37 -20.35
N ASP A 349 -9.85 33.21 -19.13
CA ASP A 349 -8.90 34.10 -18.48
C ASP A 349 -7.76 33.37 -17.75
N TYR A 350 -7.75 32.04 -17.79
CA TYR A 350 -6.79 31.16 -17.13
C TYR A 350 -6.75 31.43 -15.62
N SER A 351 -7.90 31.24 -14.97
CA SER A 351 -8.06 31.35 -13.52
C SER A 351 -9.14 30.39 -13.03
N TYR A 352 -9.19 30.10 -11.73
CA TYR A 352 -10.22 29.29 -11.10
C TYR A 352 -11.46 30.12 -10.77
N GLN A 353 -12.66 29.52 -10.80
CA GLN A 353 -13.87 30.20 -10.33
C GLN A 353 -13.70 30.67 -8.88
N PRO A 354 -14.22 31.86 -8.51
CA PRO A 354 -15.04 32.80 -9.30
C PRO A 354 -14.26 33.73 -10.26
N GLY A 355 -12.95 33.56 -10.38
CA GLY A 355 -12.01 34.38 -11.13
C GLY A 355 -11.70 35.72 -10.46
N TRP A 356 -10.93 36.56 -11.15
CA TRP A 356 -10.48 37.84 -10.60
C TRP A 356 -11.63 38.81 -10.23
N PRO A 357 -11.57 39.50 -9.07
CA PRO A 357 -10.53 39.39 -8.03
C PRO A 357 -10.86 38.33 -6.96
N ASP A 358 -12.11 37.85 -6.90
CA ASP A 358 -12.63 37.05 -5.80
C ASP A 358 -11.96 35.65 -5.66
N ALA A 359 -11.19 35.21 -6.66
CA ALA A 359 -10.36 34.00 -6.59
C ALA A 359 -8.99 34.19 -5.90
N TRP A 360 -8.54 35.44 -5.67
CA TRP A 360 -7.28 35.74 -4.97
C TRP A 360 -7.54 35.91 -3.48
N LEU A 361 -7.57 34.79 -2.78
CA LEU A 361 -7.80 34.79 -1.33
C LEU A 361 -6.50 35.11 -0.59
N ALA A 362 -6.37 36.35 -0.12
CA ALA A 362 -5.12 36.86 0.44
C ALA A 362 -5.18 37.28 1.93
N ASP A 363 -6.38 37.32 2.53
CA ASP A 363 -6.62 37.88 3.87
C ASP A 363 -7.09 36.86 4.93
N ARG A 364 -7.32 35.61 4.52
CA ARG A 364 -7.76 34.50 5.39
C ARG A 364 -7.52 33.14 4.74
N ALA A 365 -7.60 32.08 5.56
CA ALA A 365 -7.71 30.72 5.05
C ALA A 365 -9.06 30.50 4.32
N MET A 366 -9.07 29.57 3.37
CA MET A 366 -10.29 29.21 2.65
C MET A 366 -11.34 28.61 3.58
N THR A 367 -12.60 28.84 3.24
CA THR A 367 -13.75 28.26 3.93
C THR A 367 -14.38 27.16 3.10
N GLU A 368 -15.17 26.33 3.75
CA GLU A 368 -15.78 25.17 3.11
C GLU A 368 -16.59 25.51 1.84
N GLY A 369 -16.28 24.80 0.76
CA GLY A 369 -16.89 24.96 -0.56
C GLY A 369 -16.18 25.98 -1.46
N GLU A 370 -15.23 26.76 -0.93
CA GLU A 370 -14.32 27.57 -1.75
C GLU A 370 -13.20 26.69 -2.29
N PHE A 371 -12.84 26.91 -3.56
CA PHE A 371 -11.73 26.25 -4.25
C PHE A 371 -11.76 24.73 -4.08
N PRO A 372 -12.76 24.06 -4.68
CA PRO A 372 -13.11 22.68 -4.34
C PRO A 372 -11.96 21.68 -4.47
N ASP A 373 -10.95 21.96 -5.31
CA ASP A 373 -9.76 21.14 -5.56
C ASP A 373 -8.67 21.22 -4.46
N TRP A 374 -8.77 22.21 -3.58
CA TRP A 374 -7.91 22.38 -2.41
C TRP A 374 -8.58 21.87 -1.15
N GLY A 375 -7.79 21.37 -0.20
CA GLY A 375 -8.27 20.85 1.09
C GLY A 375 -8.18 19.33 1.16
N ASN A 376 -7.75 18.83 2.31
CA ASN A 376 -7.53 17.41 2.54
C ASN A 376 -7.69 17.03 4.02
N PRO A 377 -8.95 16.99 4.54
CA PRO A 377 -9.26 16.81 5.95
C PRO A 377 -9.07 15.34 6.41
N THR A 378 -7.80 14.88 6.42
CA THR A 378 -7.47 13.46 6.50
C THR A 378 -7.88 12.82 7.82
N ALA A 379 -7.61 13.46 8.96
CA ALA A 379 -8.03 12.93 10.25
C ALA A 379 -9.57 12.78 10.36
N GLU A 380 -10.32 13.70 9.77
CA GLU A 380 -11.79 13.67 9.75
C GLU A 380 -12.33 12.57 8.82
N MET A 381 -11.68 12.34 7.68
CA MET A 381 -11.97 11.20 6.81
C MET A 381 -11.71 9.86 7.52
N MET A 382 -10.59 9.75 8.24
CA MET A 382 -10.26 8.55 9.04
C MET A 382 -11.32 8.33 10.13
N TYR A 383 -11.79 9.39 10.77
CA TYR A 383 -12.85 9.32 11.78
C TYR A 383 -14.19 8.82 11.20
N GLU A 384 -14.59 9.26 10.00
CA GLU A 384 -15.77 8.67 9.32
C GLU A 384 -15.55 7.18 8.99
N GLY A 385 -14.31 6.80 8.66
CA GLY A 385 -13.93 5.40 8.52
C GLY A 385 -14.16 4.58 9.79
N LEU A 386 -13.71 5.08 10.95
CA LEU A 386 -13.97 4.45 12.25
C LEU A 386 -15.48 4.36 12.55
N ARG A 387 -16.24 5.42 12.26
CA ARG A 387 -17.70 5.41 12.43
C ARG A 387 -18.40 4.37 11.56
N TYR A 388 -17.92 4.19 10.33
CA TYR A 388 -18.46 3.17 9.45
C TYR A 388 -18.21 1.76 10.00
N PHE A 389 -16.99 1.47 10.47
CA PHE A 389 -16.69 0.21 11.16
C PHE A 389 -17.45 0.05 12.48
N ALA A 390 -17.74 1.14 13.19
CA ALA A 390 -18.59 1.14 14.38
C ALA A 390 -20.10 0.93 14.08
N GLY A 391 -20.46 0.60 12.84
CA GLY A 391 -21.82 0.22 12.44
C GLY A 391 -22.81 1.39 12.39
N LYS A 392 -22.32 2.64 12.38
CA LYS A 392 -23.17 3.83 12.22
C LYS A 392 -23.90 3.77 10.88
N LYS A 393 -25.13 4.29 10.84
CA LYS A 393 -26.04 4.17 9.68
C LYS A 393 -26.18 5.44 8.85
N ALA A 394 -25.44 6.48 9.18
CA ALA A 394 -25.48 7.75 8.49
C ALA A 394 -24.15 8.50 8.65
N PRO A 395 -23.75 9.28 7.63
CA PRO A 395 -22.59 10.14 7.72
C PRO A 395 -22.78 11.21 8.80
N THR A 396 -21.67 11.77 9.27
CA THR A 396 -21.71 12.95 10.13
C THR A 396 -22.32 14.11 9.35
N SER A 397 -23.30 14.80 9.94
CA SER A 397 -24.06 15.83 9.20
C SER A 397 -23.22 17.03 8.75
N ALA A 398 -22.08 17.29 9.39
CA ALA A 398 -21.15 18.35 8.98
C ALA A 398 -20.43 18.01 7.66
N PHE A 399 -20.07 16.73 7.50
CA PHE A 399 -19.31 16.20 6.37
C PHE A 399 -20.19 15.83 5.16
N ASP A 400 -21.50 15.69 5.39
CA ASP A 400 -22.44 15.30 4.35
C ASP A 400 -22.88 16.49 3.50
N TYR A 401 -22.65 16.44 2.18
CA TYR A 401 -23.16 17.45 1.26
C TYR A 401 -24.59 17.14 0.78
N GLY A 402 -25.45 18.15 0.72
CA GLY A 402 -26.85 17.99 0.29
C GLY A 402 -27.03 17.66 -1.19
N SER A 403 -28.27 17.48 -1.64
CA SER A 403 -28.63 17.24 -3.06
C SER A 403 -28.69 18.54 -3.88
N GLY A 404 -27.76 19.46 -3.63
CA GLY A 404 -27.65 20.75 -4.33
C GLY A 404 -26.54 20.71 -5.39
N PRO A 405 -26.56 21.66 -6.35
CA PRO A 405 -25.55 21.71 -7.40
C PRO A 405 -24.17 21.80 -6.76
N SER A 406 -23.35 20.79 -7.04
CA SER A 406 -22.00 20.63 -6.54
C SER A 406 -21.14 20.00 -7.63
N VAL A 407 -19.82 20.19 -7.55
CA VAL A 407 -18.89 19.50 -8.45
C VAL A 407 -19.05 17.97 -8.30
N ASP A 408 -19.27 17.45 -7.08
CA ASP A 408 -19.55 16.03 -6.86
C ASP A 408 -20.76 15.53 -7.66
N GLU A 409 -21.88 16.26 -7.66
CA GLU A 409 -23.08 15.90 -8.41
C GLU A 409 -22.85 16.01 -9.92
N ASN A 410 -22.15 17.05 -10.39
CA ASN A 410 -21.82 17.25 -11.80
C ASN A 410 -20.92 16.14 -12.36
N LEU A 411 -19.96 15.66 -11.56
CA LEU A 411 -19.12 14.51 -11.88
C LEU A 411 -19.88 13.18 -11.75
N GLY A 412 -21.03 13.18 -11.08
CA GLY A 412 -21.81 11.98 -10.77
C GLY A 412 -21.08 11.05 -9.81
N LEU A 413 -20.38 11.60 -8.83
CA LEU A 413 -19.67 10.79 -7.84
C LEU A 413 -20.67 9.97 -7.00
N PRO A 414 -20.42 8.67 -6.81
CA PRO A 414 -21.26 7.83 -5.96
C PRO A 414 -21.38 8.36 -4.54
N LYS A 415 -22.57 8.22 -3.97
CA LYS A 415 -22.88 8.54 -2.57
C LYS A 415 -23.87 7.51 -1.99
N PRO A 416 -23.47 6.24 -1.82
CA PRO A 416 -24.33 5.21 -1.25
C PRO A 416 -24.72 5.50 0.20
N GLY A 417 -25.91 5.03 0.60
CA GLY A 417 -26.27 4.98 2.02
C GLY A 417 -25.39 3.99 2.79
N TRP A 418 -25.15 4.29 4.07
CA TRP A 418 -24.31 3.50 4.96
C TRP A 418 -25.04 2.22 5.42
N ASP A 419 -24.32 1.11 5.46
CA ASP A 419 -24.72 -0.14 6.10
C ASP A 419 -23.89 -0.38 7.37
N ASP A 420 -24.02 -1.55 7.97
CA ASP A 420 -23.10 -2.00 9.01
C ASP A 420 -22.25 -3.11 8.40
N PRO A 421 -20.92 -2.91 8.29
CA PRO A 421 -20.04 -3.84 7.60
C PRO A 421 -19.99 -5.22 8.27
N TYR A 422 -20.29 -5.34 9.57
CA TYR A 422 -20.32 -6.61 10.31
C TYR A 422 -21.68 -7.30 10.30
N THR A 423 -22.73 -6.60 9.85
CA THR A 423 -24.03 -7.22 9.55
C THR A 423 -24.07 -7.70 8.09
N THR A 424 -23.43 -6.99 7.17
CA THR A 424 -23.43 -7.32 5.73
C THR A 424 -22.32 -8.29 5.33
N ASN A 425 -21.22 -8.32 6.08
CA ASN A 425 -20.15 -9.29 5.96
C ASN A 425 -20.08 -10.16 7.23
N ASP A 426 -19.10 -11.05 7.33
CA ASP A 426 -18.96 -11.91 8.50
C ASP A 426 -18.49 -11.12 9.72
N TYR A 427 -19.04 -11.44 10.90
CA TYR A 427 -18.79 -10.69 12.14
C TYR A 427 -17.36 -10.88 12.66
N CYS A 428 -16.69 -11.98 12.28
CA CYS A 428 -15.31 -12.26 12.66
C CYS A 428 -14.28 -11.70 11.66
N ALA A 429 -14.72 -10.96 10.63
CA ALA A 429 -13.81 -10.35 9.65
C ALA A 429 -12.96 -9.27 10.32
N LYS A 430 -11.63 -9.29 10.12
CA LYS A 430 -10.75 -8.25 10.64
C LYS A 430 -10.86 -6.97 9.81
N ALA A 431 -10.85 -5.82 10.48
CA ALA A 431 -10.97 -4.51 9.87
C ALA A 431 -9.62 -3.80 9.70
N PHE A 432 -9.46 -3.19 8.53
CA PHE A 432 -8.26 -2.47 8.14
C PHE A 432 -8.65 -1.13 7.51
N MET A 433 -7.89 -0.09 7.83
CA MET A 433 -7.99 1.21 7.19
C MET A 433 -6.71 1.47 6.42
N LEU A 434 -6.82 1.60 5.10
CA LEU A 434 -5.70 1.98 4.25
C LEU A 434 -5.89 3.42 3.79
N VAL A 435 -5.02 4.32 4.26
CA VAL A 435 -5.09 5.75 3.97
C VAL A 435 -4.14 6.07 2.82
N LEU A 436 -4.67 6.62 1.72
CA LEU A 436 -3.91 7.05 0.54
C LEU A 436 -4.02 8.57 0.41
N THR A 437 -2.97 9.30 0.74
CA THR A 437 -3.01 10.76 0.81
C THR A 437 -1.65 11.39 0.58
N ASP A 438 -1.61 12.68 0.20
CA ASP A 438 -0.38 13.45 0.28
C ASP A 438 0.07 13.62 1.74
N ILE A 439 1.36 13.89 1.94
CA ILE A 439 1.99 13.90 3.26
C ILE A 439 1.54 15.02 4.20
N ASN A 440 0.83 16.03 3.67
CA ASN A 440 0.40 17.21 4.40
C ASN A 440 -1.14 17.29 4.47
N PRO A 441 -1.77 16.60 5.43
CA PRO A 441 -3.17 16.85 5.78
C PRO A 441 -3.44 18.34 6.01
N THR A 442 -4.64 18.79 5.62
CA THR A 442 -5.06 20.20 5.78
C THR A 442 -6.49 20.27 6.27
N TYR A 443 -6.81 21.29 7.06
CA TYR A 443 -8.16 21.54 7.60
C TYR A 443 -8.76 20.35 8.35
N ASP A 444 -7.95 19.63 9.14
CA ASP A 444 -8.40 18.45 9.90
C ASP A 444 -8.31 18.62 11.43
N SER A 445 -8.33 19.88 11.88
CA SER A 445 -8.08 20.27 13.27
C SER A 445 -9.35 20.62 14.08
N ASP A 446 -10.51 20.81 13.45
CA ASP A 446 -11.64 21.47 14.10
C ASP A 446 -12.90 20.60 14.29
N GLN A 447 -13.11 19.56 13.47
CA GLN A 447 -14.34 18.75 13.51
C GLN A 447 -14.15 17.32 14.03
N LEU A 448 -13.34 17.16 15.08
CA LEU A 448 -13.11 15.87 15.76
C LEU A 448 -13.47 15.91 17.25
N PRO A 449 -13.94 14.79 17.84
CA PRO A 449 -14.25 14.74 19.27
C PRO A 449 -13.00 15.00 20.10
N GLY A 450 -13.06 16.00 20.98
CA GLY A 450 -11.91 16.43 21.78
C GLY A 450 -11.01 17.46 21.10
N SER A 451 -11.31 17.94 19.88
CA SER A 451 -10.53 19.00 19.23
C SER A 451 -10.22 20.15 20.19
N ASN A 452 -8.97 20.62 20.19
CA ASN A 452 -8.50 21.67 21.06
C ASN A 452 -9.36 22.93 20.92
N ASN A 453 -9.70 23.56 22.05
CA ASN A 453 -10.61 24.72 22.07
C ASN A 453 -10.10 25.93 21.26
N ASN A 454 -8.80 26.00 20.94
CA ASN A 454 -8.25 27.04 20.07
C ASN A 454 -8.51 26.78 18.58
N PHE A 455 -8.85 25.55 18.20
CA PHE A 455 -9.02 25.11 16.82
C PHE A 455 -10.48 24.91 16.44
N GLY A 456 -11.24 24.25 17.32
CA GLY A 456 -12.64 23.94 17.08
C GLY A 456 -13.31 23.34 18.29
N SER A 457 -14.56 22.93 18.11
CA SER A 457 -15.31 22.18 19.12
C SER A 457 -16.32 21.30 18.39
N PHE A 458 -16.16 20.00 18.52
CA PHE A 458 -17.03 19.04 17.86
C PHE A 458 -17.50 17.95 18.82
N THR A 459 -18.76 17.55 18.65
CA THR A 459 -19.35 16.45 19.42
C THR A 459 -19.55 15.26 18.50
N GLY A 460 -18.76 14.21 18.70
CA GLY A 460 -18.92 12.95 17.98
C GLY A 460 -19.86 11.96 18.66
N ASP A 461 -19.98 10.80 18.03
CA ASP A 461 -20.80 9.68 18.51
C ASP A 461 -20.00 8.39 18.72
N LEU A 462 -18.65 8.46 18.66
CA LEU A 462 -17.73 7.43 19.15
C LEU A 462 -17.38 7.74 20.61
N SER A 463 -17.77 6.85 21.51
CA SER A 463 -17.56 7.03 22.95
C SER A 463 -16.08 6.90 23.30
N GLY A 464 -15.53 7.86 24.06
CA GLY A 464 -14.16 7.80 24.56
C GLY A 464 -13.09 8.38 23.63
N LEU A 465 -13.45 8.80 22.42
CA LEU A 465 -12.52 9.50 21.55
C LEU A 465 -12.34 10.95 22.03
N ASP A 466 -11.09 11.30 22.32
CA ASP A 466 -10.64 12.66 22.57
C ASP A 466 -9.28 12.84 21.85
N VAL A 467 -9.29 13.57 20.74
CA VAL A 467 -8.11 13.66 19.87
C VAL A 467 -6.98 14.50 20.45
N ASP A 468 -7.28 15.46 21.32
CA ASP A 468 -6.30 16.32 22.02
C ASP A 468 -5.56 15.48 23.07
N ASP A 469 -6.30 14.79 23.96
CA ASP A 469 -5.72 13.91 24.99
C ASP A 469 -4.86 12.77 24.40
N LEU A 470 -5.29 12.18 23.28
CA LEU A 470 -4.52 11.13 22.60
C LEU A 470 -3.27 11.69 21.92
N ALA A 471 -3.35 12.90 21.35
CA ALA A 471 -2.21 13.57 20.74
C ALA A 471 -1.16 13.96 21.81
N ASP A 472 -1.59 14.42 22.99
CA ASP A 472 -0.72 14.66 24.15
C ASP A 472 0.04 13.40 24.57
N THR A 473 -0.66 12.26 24.59
CA THR A 473 -0.07 10.96 24.92
C THR A 473 1.02 10.59 23.92
N ILE A 474 0.74 10.72 22.63
CA ILE A 474 1.69 10.43 21.54
C ILE A 474 2.92 11.33 21.66
N CYS A 475 2.74 12.66 21.77
CA CYS A 475 3.85 13.62 21.89
C CYS A 475 4.76 13.30 23.08
N THR A 476 4.16 12.97 24.23
CA THR A 476 4.89 12.64 25.46
C THR A 476 5.73 11.36 25.30
N ASP A 477 5.16 10.30 24.73
CA ASP A 477 5.83 9.01 24.59
C ASP A 477 6.91 9.03 23.49
N GLU A 478 6.74 9.83 22.44
CA GLU A 478 7.77 10.03 21.41
C GLU A 478 8.91 10.94 21.89
N GLY A 479 8.67 11.76 22.92
CA GLY A 479 9.66 12.73 23.42
C GLY A 479 9.86 13.93 22.49
N ASP A 480 8.83 14.28 21.71
CA ASP A 480 8.84 15.35 20.70
C ASP A 480 8.41 16.72 21.27
N ALA A 481 8.49 16.89 22.60
CA ALA A 481 8.30 18.20 23.22
C ALA A 481 9.57 19.05 23.05
N GLY A 482 9.41 20.28 22.59
CA GLY A 482 10.52 21.21 22.37
C GLY A 482 10.26 22.25 21.29
N SER A 483 11.32 22.88 20.82
CA SER A 483 11.25 23.93 19.80
C SER A 483 11.13 23.32 18.40
N HIS A 484 9.99 23.53 17.74
CA HIS A 484 9.72 23.01 16.40
C HIS A 484 9.14 24.07 15.46
N TYR A 485 9.38 23.92 14.16
CA TYR A 485 8.72 24.73 13.15
C TYR A 485 7.28 24.26 12.98
N ILE A 486 6.32 25.13 13.31
CA ILE A 486 4.88 24.84 13.18
C ILE A 486 4.11 26.16 13.04
N GLY A 487 3.00 26.17 12.30
CA GLY A 487 2.21 27.38 12.03
C GLY A 487 1.50 27.95 13.26
N GLN A 488 0.98 27.09 14.13
CA GLN A 488 0.22 27.47 15.32
C GLN A 488 0.50 26.54 16.50
N GLN A 489 0.62 27.11 17.71
CA GLN A 489 0.67 26.40 18.99
C GLN A 489 -0.29 27.07 19.99
N GLY A 490 -1.34 26.36 20.39
CA GLY A 490 -2.46 26.88 21.17
C GLY A 490 -3.06 28.15 20.56
N SER A 491 -3.06 29.24 21.34
CA SER A 491 -3.50 30.56 20.88
C SER A 491 -2.40 31.37 20.17
N ILE A 492 -1.17 30.85 20.07
CA ILE A 492 -0.05 31.51 19.41
C ILE A 492 -0.08 31.14 17.93
N TYR A 493 -0.56 32.07 17.11
CA TYR A 493 -0.66 31.94 15.66
C TYR A 493 0.04 33.12 14.99
N ASP A 494 0.99 32.83 14.11
CA ASP A 494 1.70 33.83 13.29
C ASP A 494 1.68 33.47 11.80
N GLY A 495 0.92 32.44 11.40
CA GLY A 495 0.77 32.04 10.00
C GLY A 495 2.08 31.64 9.31
N SER A 496 3.12 31.30 10.08
CA SER A 496 4.46 31.10 9.57
C SER A 496 5.18 29.93 10.21
N CYS A 497 6.22 29.46 9.53
CA CYS A 497 7.10 28.42 10.05
C CYS A 497 8.16 29.01 10.97
N PHE A 498 7.74 29.76 11.98
CA PHE A 498 8.61 30.22 13.05
C PHE A 498 8.71 29.15 14.16
N PRO A 499 9.88 28.96 14.80
CA PRO A 499 10.01 28.04 15.94
C PRO A 499 9.04 28.34 17.08
N LYS A 500 8.29 27.34 17.52
CA LYS A 500 7.36 27.40 18.66
C LYS A 500 7.67 26.27 19.64
N ASP A 501 7.44 26.52 20.93
CA ASP A 501 7.64 25.54 22.00
C ASP A 501 6.45 24.59 22.05
N VAL A 502 6.57 23.46 21.37
CA VAL A 502 5.56 22.40 21.32
C VAL A 502 5.61 21.62 22.62
N THR A 503 4.48 21.61 23.33
CA THR A 503 4.31 20.80 24.54
C THR A 503 3.43 19.58 24.32
N SER A 504 2.68 19.57 23.22
CA SER A 504 1.64 18.60 22.90
C SER A 504 1.41 18.59 21.38
N PHE A 505 1.00 17.44 20.84
CA PHE A 505 0.49 17.38 19.46
C PHE A 505 -0.98 17.80 19.35
N GLY A 506 -1.68 17.83 20.48
CA GLY A 506 -3.07 18.21 20.63
C GLY A 506 -3.32 19.69 20.33
N ASP A 507 -2.40 20.54 20.77
CA ASP A 507 -2.49 21.99 20.67
C ASP A 507 -1.70 22.60 19.50
N ILE A 508 -1.30 21.81 18.50
CA ILE A 508 -0.57 22.32 17.33
C ILE A 508 -1.27 22.05 16.00
N ARG A 509 -1.11 22.98 15.05
CA ARG A 509 -1.56 22.82 13.66
C ARG A 509 -0.79 23.74 12.70
N GLY A 510 -1.00 23.57 11.40
CA GLY A 510 -0.29 24.29 10.35
C GLY A 510 1.06 23.63 10.10
N LEU A 511 1.07 22.61 9.25
CA LEU A 511 2.22 21.75 9.05
C LEU A 511 3.32 22.50 8.30
N CYS A 512 4.48 22.64 8.93
CA CYS A 512 5.63 23.27 8.31
C CYS A 512 6.51 22.23 7.61
N PRO A 513 7.19 22.62 6.52
CA PRO A 513 7.34 23.98 6.00
C PRO A 513 6.25 24.45 5.02
N GLU A 514 5.41 23.54 4.53
CA GLU A 514 4.59 23.79 3.34
C GLU A 514 3.26 24.48 3.61
N GLU A 515 2.60 24.15 4.72
CA GLU A 515 1.19 24.45 4.95
C GLU A 515 0.95 25.09 6.35
N PRO A 516 1.73 26.13 6.78
CA PRO A 516 1.59 26.73 8.12
C PRO A 516 0.22 27.37 8.38
N THR A 517 -0.51 27.66 7.33
CA THR A 517 -1.80 28.39 7.31
C THR A 517 -2.99 27.50 6.99
N LYS A 518 -2.78 26.32 6.38
CA LYS A 518 -3.87 25.39 5.97
C LYS A 518 -4.33 24.45 7.08
N GLN A 519 -4.03 24.77 8.34
CA GLN A 519 -4.67 24.19 9.53
C GLN A 519 -4.59 22.66 9.67
N GLY A 520 -3.59 22.01 9.07
CA GLY A 520 -3.33 20.57 9.25
C GLY A 520 -2.83 20.25 10.66
N SER A 521 -3.32 19.17 11.25
CA SER A 521 -3.05 18.74 12.63
C SER A 521 -2.39 17.36 12.70
N TYR A 522 -2.11 16.92 13.93
CA TYR A 522 -1.62 15.57 14.24
C TYR A 522 -2.75 14.60 14.62
N TYR A 523 -4.02 14.99 14.46
CA TYR A 523 -5.16 14.19 14.89
C TYR A 523 -5.36 12.91 14.07
N SER A 524 -4.77 12.79 12.88
CA SER A 524 -4.76 11.51 12.14
C SER A 524 -4.10 10.40 12.96
N ALA A 525 -3.06 10.72 13.74
CA ALA A 525 -2.42 9.78 14.65
C ALA A 525 -3.31 9.41 15.84
N SER A 526 -3.99 10.40 16.43
CA SER A 526 -4.98 10.17 17.51
C SER A 526 -6.11 9.24 17.07
N VAL A 527 -6.68 9.50 15.89
CA VAL A 527 -7.77 8.70 15.31
C VAL A 527 -7.28 7.27 15.02
N ALA A 528 -6.09 7.11 14.43
CA ALA A 528 -5.50 5.80 14.16
C ALA A 528 -5.25 5.01 15.46
N TYR A 529 -4.71 5.68 16.49
CA TYR A 529 -4.43 5.08 17.79
C TYR A 529 -5.70 4.64 18.52
N PHE A 530 -6.75 5.47 18.48
CA PHE A 530 -8.05 5.12 19.03
C PHE A 530 -8.64 3.89 18.35
N GLY A 531 -8.64 3.84 17.01
CA GLY A 531 -9.11 2.67 16.26
C GLY A 531 -8.33 1.39 16.57
N ARG A 532 -7.04 1.52 16.87
CA ARG A 532 -6.16 0.38 17.18
C ARG A 532 -6.35 -0.18 18.59
N THR A 533 -6.73 0.65 19.56
CA THR A 533 -6.78 0.30 20.99
C THR A 533 -8.19 0.16 21.55
N GLN A 534 -9.22 0.55 20.79
CA GLN A 534 -10.61 0.47 21.21
C GLN A 534 -11.39 -0.48 20.33
N ASP A 535 -12.23 -1.30 20.96
CA ASP A 535 -13.18 -2.16 20.25
C ASP A 535 -14.26 -1.30 19.58
N MET A 536 -14.26 -1.28 18.24
CA MET A 536 -15.11 -0.36 17.48
C MET A 536 -16.54 -0.81 17.33
N HIS A 537 -16.83 -2.09 17.47
CA HIS A 537 -18.16 -2.62 17.20
C HIS A 537 -18.51 -3.73 18.17
N SER A 538 -19.77 -3.79 18.61
CA SER A 538 -20.25 -4.80 19.55
C SER A 538 -20.47 -6.19 18.91
N ALA A 539 -19.67 -6.56 17.91
CA ALA A 539 -19.66 -7.90 17.35
C ALA A 539 -19.04 -8.88 18.36
N ASP A 540 -19.22 -10.18 18.17
CA ASP A 540 -18.81 -11.20 19.15
C ASP A 540 -17.27 -11.29 19.35
N THR A 541 -16.48 -10.67 18.48
CA THR A 541 -15.02 -10.53 18.59
C THR A 541 -14.62 -9.05 18.61
N GLU A 542 -13.50 -8.75 19.26
CA GLU A 542 -12.91 -7.41 19.27
C GLU A 542 -12.56 -6.93 17.85
N GLN A 543 -13.06 -5.76 17.51
CA GLN A 543 -13.01 -5.13 16.19
C GLN A 543 -12.07 -3.93 16.17
N ASN A 544 -10.86 -4.10 16.69
CA ASN A 544 -9.81 -3.10 16.56
C ASN A 544 -9.41 -2.99 15.09
N ILE A 545 -9.09 -1.77 14.68
CA ILE A 545 -8.78 -1.41 13.30
C ILE A 545 -7.28 -1.20 13.19
N LEU A 546 -6.65 -1.89 12.24
CA LEU A 546 -5.26 -1.64 11.90
C LEU A 546 -5.17 -0.62 10.77
N CYS A 547 -4.29 0.37 10.95
CA CYS A 547 -4.08 1.44 9.98
C CYS A 547 -2.79 1.22 9.18
N TYR A 548 -2.90 1.35 7.86
CA TYR A 548 -1.80 1.41 6.92
C TYR A 548 -1.84 2.75 6.19
N ILE A 549 -0.68 3.35 5.99
CA ILE A 549 -0.53 4.68 5.41
C ILE A 549 0.27 4.59 4.13
N VAL A 550 -0.28 5.10 3.04
CA VAL A 550 0.41 5.29 1.76
C VAL A 550 0.49 6.79 1.54
N ALA A 551 1.64 7.34 1.89
CA ALA A 551 1.93 8.77 1.90
C ALA A 551 2.60 9.14 0.57
N LEU A 552 1.87 9.85 -0.29
CA LEU A 552 2.39 10.35 -1.57
C LEU A 552 3.32 11.53 -1.29
N ALA A 553 4.56 11.44 -1.78
CA ALA A 553 5.59 12.43 -1.52
C ALA A 553 5.14 13.85 -1.92
N SER A 554 5.60 14.84 -1.16
CA SER A 554 5.42 16.23 -1.56
C SER A 554 6.15 16.50 -2.89
N PRO A 555 5.60 17.33 -3.78
CA PRO A 555 6.36 17.84 -4.93
C PRO A 555 7.52 18.77 -4.50
N LEU A 556 7.57 19.21 -3.23
CA LEU A 556 8.50 20.23 -2.79
C LEU A 556 9.86 19.67 -2.31
N PRO A 557 10.98 20.29 -2.72
CA PRO A 557 12.31 19.76 -2.44
C PRO A 557 12.80 20.18 -1.05
N ARG A 558 13.25 19.19 -0.29
CA ARG A 558 14.06 19.38 0.91
C ARG A 558 15.54 19.26 0.52
N ILE A 559 16.24 20.39 0.51
CA ILE A 559 17.65 20.43 0.13
C ILE A 559 18.51 20.07 1.34
N THR A 560 19.15 18.91 1.26
CA THR A 560 19.96 18.34 2.34
C THR A 560 21.43 18.45 1.98
N ILE A 561 22.19 19.21 2.76
CA ILE A 561 23.56 19.64 2.44
C ILE A 561 24.52 19.01 3.46
N PRO A 562 25.36 18.04 3.06
CA PRO A 562 26.39 17.48 3.93
C PRO A 562 27.50 18.51 4.20
N VAL A 563 27.82 18.75 5.47
CA VAL A 563 28.88 19.67 5.91
C VAL A 563 29.62 19.06 7.11
N GLY A 564 30.85 18.62 6.90
CA GLY A 564 31.61 17.85 7.88
C GLY A 564 30.91 16.52 8.18
N ASP A 565 30.74 16.22 9.47
CA ASP A 565 29.98 15.05 9.97
C ASP A 565 28.49 15.40 10.25
N SER A 566 28.02 16.54 9.78
CA SER A 566 26.68 17.06 10.04
C SER A 566 25.94 17.36 8.74
N THR A 567 24.64 17.61 8.88
CA THR A 567 23.75 17.88 7.75
C THR A 567 22.96 19.15 8.01
N ILE A 568 23.05 20.08 7.06
CA ILE A 568 22.20 21.28 7.05
C ILE A 568 21.01 20.99 6.14
N THR A 569 19.80 21.24 6.63
CA THR A 569 18.58 21.17 5.83
C THR A 569 18.15 22.59 5.47
N MET A 570 17.88 22.83 4.20
CA MET A 570 17.28 24.06 3.68
C MET A 570 15.99 23.72 2.97
N VAL A 571 14.92 24.44 3.28
CA VAL A 571 13.65 24.35 2.54
C VAL A 571 13.28 25.74 2.05
N PRO A 572 13.04 25.92 0.74
CA PRO A 572 12.59 27.20 0.19
C PRO A 572 11.26 27.64 0.82
N PHE A 573 11.11 28.93 1.09
CA PHE A 573 9.94 29.50 1.78
C PHE A 573 9.73 30.95 1.37
N ALA A 574 8.48 31.35 1.16
CA ALA A 574 8.14 32.72 0.79
C ALA A 574 6.76 33.12 1.34
N LYS A 575 6.56 34.42 1.54
CA LYS A 575 5.30 35.02 2.00
C LYS A 575 4.90 36.18 1.10
N SER A 576 3.60 36.30 0.84
CA SER A 576 3.00 37.51 0.28
C SER A 576 2.71 38.49 1.41
N VAL A 577 3.37 39.65 1.42
CA VAL A 577 3.46 40.52 2.61
C VAL A 577 2.67 41.83 2.48
N SER A 578 2.37 42.26 1.25
CA SER A 578 1.57 43.44 0.94
C SER A 578 1.04 43.32 -0.48
N GLU A 579 0.19 44.26 -0.91
CA GLU A 579 -0.04 44.52 -2.33
C GLU A 579 0.39 45.94 -2.72
N ASP A 580 0.75 46.13 -4.00
CA ASP A 580 0.74 47.45 -4.59
C ASP A 580 -0.73 47.88 -4.80
N SER A 581 -0.99 49.14 -4.48
CA SER A 581 -2.28 49.83 -4.30
C SER A 581 -3.29 49.76 -5.47
N ALA A 582 -3.05 48.95 -6.49
CA ALA A 582 -3.87 48.79 -7.68
C ALA A 582 -4.63 47.45 -7.79
N CYS A 583 -4.30 46.39 -7.04
CA CYS A 583 -4.85 45.06 -7.33
C CYS A 583 -5.77 44.42 -6.28
N LEU A 584 -5.38 44.38 -5.00
CA LEU A 584 -6.18 43.81 -3.88
C LEU A 584 -6.23 44.78 -2.69
N ALA A 585 -6.41 46.07 -2.95
CA ALA A 585 -6.15 47.12 -1.97
C ALA A 585 -6.86 46.93 -0.60
N GLY A 586 -6.06 46.60 0.42
CA GLY A 586 -6.44 46.40 1.82
C GLY A 586 -6.46 44.94 2.29
N ASP A 587 -6.09 43.97 1.44
CA ASP A 587 -6.29 42.54 1.71
C ASP A 587 -5.07 41.89 2.40
N ILE A 588 -3.84 42.26 2.02
CA ILE A 588 -2.62 41.75 2.66
C ILE A 588 -2.05 42.78 3.64
N LEU A 589 -2.04 42.42 4.93
CA LEU A 589 -1.52 43.29 5.99
C LEU A 589 -0.19 42.73 6.53
N PRO A 590 0.94 43.46 6.49
CA PRO A 590 2.26 42.94 6.91
C PRO A 590 2.42 42.75 8.43
N GLY A 591 1.41 43.12 9.21
CA GLY A 591 1.45 43.00 10.66
C GLY A 591 1.47 41.55 11.15
N GLN A 592 2.32 41.27 12.14
CA GLN A 592 2.37 39.97 12.80
C GLN A 592 0.98 39.57 13.34
N GLY A 593 0.54 38.34 13.03
CA GLY A 593 -0.74 37.79 13.46
C GLY A 593 -1.92 38.10 12.53
N SER A 594 -1.74 38.95 11.51
CA SER A 594 -2.62 38.96 10.34
C SER A 594 -2.38 37.70 9.49
N PHE A 595 -3.32 37.37 8.61
CA PHE A 595 -3.09 36.32 7.62
C PHE A 595 -2.22 36.88 6.50
N GLN A 596 -1.24 36.10 6.08
CA GLN A 596 -0.46 36.32 4.87
C GLN A 596 -0.38 34.99 4.13
N PRO A 597 -0.60 34.95 2.80
CA PRO A 597 -0.39 33.75 2.03
C PRO A 597 1.05 33.24 2.12
N THR A 598 1.19 31.94 2.25
CA THR A 598 2.44 31.21 2.00
C THR A 598 2.51 30.92 0.52
N ASN A 599 3.53 31.42 -0.15
CA ASN A 599 3.63 31.26 -1.59
C ASN A 599 3.79 29.79 -1.95
N THR A 600 2.92 29.30 -2.83
CA THR A 600 3.02 27.92 -3.30
C THR A 600 4.20 27.82 -4.25
N ILE A 601 5.08 26.85 -4.05
CA ILE A 601 6.09 26.51 -5.06
C ILE A 601 5.38 25.71 -6.15
N VAL A 602 5.36 26.27 -7.34
CA VAL A 602 4.64 25.73 -8.51
C VAL A 602 5.55 24.96 -9.45
N ASP A 603 6.85 25.28 -9.51
CA ASP A 603 7.87 24.49 -10.20
C ASP A 603 9.23 24.58 -9.49
N PHE A 604 10.04 23.54 -9.68
CA PHE A 604 11.42 23.49 -9.20
C PHE A 604 12.34 22.85 -10.24
N TYR A 605 13.44 23.55 -10.55
CA TYR A 605 14.44 23.08 -11.52
C TYR A 605 15.83 22.99 -10.88
N VAL A 606 16.49 21.85 -11.07
CA VAL A 606 17.90 21.67 -10.75
C VAL A 606 18.73 22.17 -11.95
N GLU A 607 19.48 23.26 -11.78
CA GLU A 607 20.36 23.78 -12.83
C GLU A 607 21.76 23.16 -12.76
N GLU A 608 22.31 23.02 -11.56
CA GLU A 608 23.60 22.39 -11.31
C GLU A 608 23.62 21.79 -9.90
N ILE A 609 24.18 20.59 -9.74
CA ILE A 609 24.37 20.00 -8.42
C ILE A 609 25.66 19.18 -8.39
N THR A 610 26.41 19.34 -7.30
CA THR A 610 27.62 18.59 -6.97
C THR A 610 27.63 18.33 -5.47
N SER A 611 28.62 17.59 -4.97
CA SER A 611 28.74 17.32 -3.52
C SER A 611 28.89 18.58 -2.65
N THR A 612 29.38 19.70 -3.17
CA THR A 612 29.67 20.92 -2.39
C THR A 612 28.99 22.18 -2.92
N TYR A 613 28.24 22.09 -4.01
CA TYR A 613 27.58 23.21 -4.67
C TYR A 613 26.26 22.78 -5.28
N GLY A 614 25.25 23.63 -5.22
CA GLY A 614 24.02 23.43 -5.99
C GLY A 614 23.38 24.76 -6.37
N LYS A 615 22.77 24.77 -7.54
CA LYS A 615 22.03 25.90 -8.12
C LYS A 615 20.65 25.42 -8.55
N PHE A 616 19.62 26.09 -8.06
CA PHE A 616 18.22 25.75 -8.30
C PHE A 616 17.46 26.99 -8.76
N ARG A 617 16.42 26.78 -9.58
CA ARG A 617 15.45 27.80 -9.97
C ARG A 617 14.10 27.41 -9.44
N ILE A 618 13.49 28.30 -8.67
CA ILE A 618 12.24 28.02 -7.96
C ILE A 618 11.20 29.05 -8.38
N ASN A 619 10.04 28.54 -8.77
CA ASN A 619 8.89 29.30 -9.21
C ASN A 619 7.85 29.36 -8.07
N TYR A 620 7.35 30.55 -7.77
CA TYR A 620 6.40 30.83 -6.71
C TYR A 620 5.13 31.48 -7.26
N GLU A 621 4.01 31.05 -6.71
CA GLU A 621 2.67 31.63 -6.86
C GLU A 621 2.37 32.57 -5.67
N ASP A 622 1.69 33.68 -5.93
CA ASP A 622 1.45 34.76 -4.97
C ASP A 622 0.35 34.47 -3.93
N VAL A 623 -0.49 33.46 -4.15
CA VAL A 623 -1.44 32.94 -3.14
C VAL A 623 -1.36 31.43 -2.87
N GLU A 624 -2.12 30.95 -1.88
CA GLU A 624 -2.03 29.55 -1.42
C GLU A 624 -2.97 28.58 -2.14
N GLN A 625 -4.02 29.09 -2.79
CA GLN A 625 -5.07 28.30 -3.41
C GLN A 625 -5.66 29.02 -4.63
N ALA A 626 -6.04 28.23 -5.65
CA ALA A 626 -6.84 28.67 -6.79
C ALA A 626 -6.25 29.83 -7.59
N ALA A 627 -6.76 31.06 -7.46
CA ALA A 627 -6.34 32.21 -8.29
C ALA A 627 -6.15 31.83 -9.77
N ASP A 628 -5.03 32.17 -10.40
CA ASP A 628 -4.57 31.58 -11.66
C ASP A 628 -3.56 30.45 -11.51
N HIS A 629 -3.01 30.24 -10.31
CA HIS A 629 -2.12 29.13 -9.96
C HIS A 629 -1.01 28.99 -11.00
N ASP A 630 -0.33 30.09 -11.33
CA ASP A 630 0.74 30.13 -12.32
C ASP A 630 2.05 30.65 -11.73
N MET A 631 2.82 31.45 -12.47
CA MET A 631 4.13 31.92 -12.05
C MET A 631 4.08 33.42 -11.79
N ASP A 632 4.29 33.81 -10.53
CA ASP A 632 4.35 35.21 -10.12
C ASP A 632 5.77 35.66 -9.80
N ALA A 633 6.62 34.77 -9.27
CA ALA A 633 8.03 35.07 -8.98
C ALA A 633 8.97 33.90 -9.24
N ILE A 634 10.19 34.22 -9.70
CA ILE A 634 11.27 33.24 -9.90
C ILE A 634 12.52 33.70 -9.15
N VAL A 635 13.03 32.82 -8.29
CA VAL A 635 14.27 33.04 -7.54
C VAL A 635 15.26 31.93 -7.84
N GLU A 636 16.51 32.31 -8.11
CA GLU A 636 17.65 31.39 -8.16
C GLU A 636 18.25 31.22 -6.77
N TYR A 637 18.37 29.97 -6.34
CA TYR A 637 18.99 29.57 -5.07
C TYR A 637 20.34 28.93 -5.38
N GLU A 638 21.40 29.46 -4.81
CA GLU A 638 22.75 28.89 -4.89
C GLU A 638 23.25 28.57 -3.48
N TYR A 639 23.71 27.33 -3.25
CA TYR A 639 24.48 27.00 -2.06
C TYR A 639 25.92 26.60 -2.41
N GLN A 640 26.84 26.95 -1.51
CA GLN A 640 28.25 26.56 -1.58
C GLN A 640 28.71 26.13 -0.18
N VAL A 641 29.17 24.89 -0.03
CA VAL A 641 29.85 24.45 1.20
C VAL A 641 31.17 25.21 1.33
N VAL A 642 31.45 25.74 2.53
CA VAL A 642 32.62 26.58 2.80
C VAL A 642 33.50 26.04 3.92
N ASP A 643 34.81 26.26 3.80
CA ASP A 643 35.81 25.96 4.81
C ASP A 643 35.80 26.97 5.98
N SER A 644 36.64 26.76 6.99
CA SER A 644 36.73 27.65 8.16
C SER A 644 37.19 29.08 7.84
N SER A 645 37.70 29.32 6.63
CA SER A 645 38.12 30.63 6.14
C SER A 645 37.05 31.29 5.26
N GLY A 646 35.91 30.63 5.04
CA GLY A 646 34.82 31.10 4.18
C GLY A 646 35.05 30.89 2.68
N ASN A 647 36.05 30.09 2.29
CA ASN A 647 36.29 29.74 0.88
C ASN A 647 35.51 28.47 0.49
N PRO A 648 35.21 28.25 -0.80
CA PRO A 648 34.63 26.99 -1.26
C PRO A 648 35.41 25.77 -0.77
N ALA A 649 34.72 24.84 -0.11
CA ALA A 649 35.31 23.60 0.36
C ALA A 649 35.57 22.66 -0.83
N GLY A 650 36.69 21.93 -0.78
CA GLY A 650 37.04 20.96 -1.82
C GLY A 650 36.23 19.66 -1.75
N ASP A 651 35.66 19.37 -0.59
CA ASP A 651 34.78 18.23 -0.30
C ASP A 651 33.85 18.57 0.88
N PRO A 652 32.76 17.81 1.09
CA PRO A 652 31.87 18.05 2.22
C PRO A 652 32.55 17.90 3.59
N ALA A 653 33.48 16.95 3.73
CA ALA A 653 34.12 16.61 5.01
C ALA A 653 35.00 17.75 5.58
N SER A 654 35.55 18.60 4.71
CA SER A 654 36.31 19.80 5.07
C SER A 654 35.43 21.04 5.29
N GLY A 655 34.14 20.93 5.02
CA GLY A 655 33.15 21.98 5.23
C GLY A 655 32.93 22.29 6.71
N THR A 656 32.80 23.57 7.03
CA THR A 656 32.42 24.06 8.37
C THR A 656 31.14 24.89 8.35
N GLY A 657 30.63 25.18 7.16
CA GLY A 657 29.42 25.96 6.94
C GLY A 657 28.94 25.91 5.50
N VAL A 658 27.85 26.62 5.24
CA VAL A 658 27.28 26.80 3.90
C VAL A 658 27.03 28.28 3.64
N LYS A 659 27.41 28.76 2.46
CA LYS A 659 27.00 30.05 1.93
C LYS A 659 25.79 29.85 1.03
N ILE A 660 24.70 30.55 1.30
CA ILE A 660 23.48 30.56 0.49
C ILE A 660 23.36 31.93 -0.18
N THR A 661 23.07 31.95 -1.48
CA THR A 661 22.81 33.15 -2.27
C THR A 661 21.45 33.03 -2.93
N LEU A 662 20.61 34.05 -2.80
CA LEU A 662 19.35 34.19 -3.51
C LEU A 662 19.45 35.31 -4.52
N ASP A 663 18.88 35.10 -5.72
CA ASP A 663 18.73 36.13 -6.75
C ASP A 663 17.31 36.10 -7.31
N SER A 664 16.58 37.20 -7.11
CA SER A 664 15.23 37.41 -7.64
C SER A 664 15.33 37.87 -9.10
N ILE A 665 15.05 36.94 -10.03
CA ILE A 665 15.38 37.11 -11.45
C ILE A 665 14.18 37.40 -12.34
N TYR A 666 12.97 37.15 -11.84
CA TYR A 666 11.74 37.46 -12.54
C TYR A 666 10.62 37.62 -11.51
N ALA A 667 9.70 38.54 -11.81
CA ALA A 667 8.42 38.60 -11.17
C ALA A 667 7.41 39.25 -12.12
N SER A 668 6.15 38.89 -11.96
CA SER A 668 5.04 39.44 -12.70
C SER A 668 3.80 39.32 -11.83
N GLY A 669 3.48 40.41 -11.15
CA GLY A 669 2.34 40.42 -10.26
C GLY A 669 2.07 41.81 -9.75
N CYS A 670 1.27 41.88 -8.70
CA CYS A 670 0.99 43.12 -7.99
C CYS A 670 0.98 42.93 -6.47
N ILE A 671 1.08 41.67 -6.03
CA ILE A 671 1.32 41.29 -4.65
C ILE A 671 2.83 41.34 -4.42
N VAL A 672 3.24 41.95 -3.31
CA VAL A 672 4.65 42.02 -2.90
C VAL A 672 5.01 40.72 -2.20
N GLN A 673 5.94 39.96 -2.78
CA GLN A 673 6.42 38.69 -2.24
C GLN A 673 7.82 38.84 -1.63
N HIS A 674 7.99 38.34 -0.41
CA HIS A 674 9.28 38.22 0.26
C HIS A 674 9.71 36.74 0.26
N LEU A 675 10.88 36.46 -0.31
CA LEU A 675 11.34 35.11 -0.64
C LEU A 675 12.63 34.75 0.10
N GLY A 676 12.75 33.46 0.43
CA GLY A 676 13.71 33.01 1.41
C GLY A 676 13.72 31.50 1.64
N TYR A 677 14.12 31.10 2.84
CA TYR A 677 14.22 29.69 3.21
C TYR A 677 14.13 29.48 4.72
N ILE A 678 13.75 28.26 5.10
CA ILE A 678 13.87 27.73 6.46
C ILE A 678 15.13 26.89 6.51
N ILE A 679 15.97 27.12 7.52
CA ILE A 679 17.24 26.41 7.69
C ILE A 679 17.37 25.79 9.08
N SER A 680 17.88 24.56 9.12
CA SER A 680 18.09 23.77 10.33
C SER A 680 19.44 23.05 10.28
N GLY A 681 20.08 22.85 11.43
CA GLY A 681 21.38 22.15 11.56
C GLY A 681 22.58 23.10 11.64
N THR A 682 22.33 24.38 11.94
CA THR A 682 23.30 25.47 11.97
C THR A 682 23.37 26.10 13.36
N THR A 683 24.28 27.04 13.56
CA THR A 683 24.32 27.87 14.78
C THR A 683 23.24 28.95 14.83
N ALA A 684 22.49 29.14 13.75
CA ALA A 684 21.45 30.15 13.60
C ALA A 684 20.29 29.55 12.78
N ASP A 685 19.61 28.56 13.37
CA ASP A 685 18.44 27.95 12.76
C ASP A 685 17.24 28.90 12.81
N GLY A 686 16.40 28.88 11.77
CA GLY A 686 15.27 29.80 11.68
C GLY A 686 14.70 29.94 10.28
N THR A 687 13.83 30.93 10.14
CA THR A 687 13.20 31.32 8.89
C THR A 687 13.78 32.64 8.45
N TYR A 688 14.23 32.69 7.20
CA TYR A 688 15.01 33.80 6.64
C TYR A 688 14.34 34.24 5.34
N LEU A 689 13.62 35.37 5.35
CA LEU A 689 13.25 36.08 4.14
C LEU A 689 14.32 37.12 3.84
N GLU A 690 14.85 37.09 2.62
CA GLU A 690 16.14 37.72 2.28
C GLU A 690 16.07 38.57 1.02
N VAL A 691 15.13 38.29 0.12
CA VAL A 691 14.93 39.05 -1.12
C VAL A 691 13.46 39.37 -1.35
N ARG A 692 13.18 40.47 -2.04
CA ARG A 692 11.86 40.76 -2.60
C ARG A 692 11.77 40.28 -4.05
N ASP A 693 10.57 40.10 -4.54
CA ASP A 693 10.27 39.88 -5.96
C ASP A 693 10.78 41.05 -6.84
N LEU A 694 11.04 40.75 -8.11
CA LEU A 694 11.80 41.65 -9.00
C LEU A 694 11.06 42.95 -9.34
N ASP A 695 9.74 42.90 -9.46
CA ASP A 695 8.91 44.03 -9.89
C ASP A 695 8.47 44.93 -8.72
N THR A 696 8.73 44.56 -7.46
CA THR A 696 8.58 45.45 -6.31
C THR A 696 9.68 46.52 -6.27
N ALA A 697 9.25 47.77 -6.41
CA ALA A 697 10.12 48.92 -6.23
C ALA A 697 10.51 49.12 -4.76
N GLU A 698 11.73 49.61 -4.49
CA GLU A 698 12.24 49.90 -3.14
C GLU A 698 11.28 50.73 -2.25
N GLY A 699 10.49 51.62 -2.83
CA GLY A 699 9.54 52.45 -2.09
C GLY A 699 8.18 51.81 -1.83
N HIS A 700 7.92 50.63 -2.40
CA HIS A 700 6.69 49.85 -2.26
C HIS A 700 6.89 48.60 -1.39
N ASP A 701 8.14 48.20 -1.18
CA ASP A 701 8.52 47.19 -0.20
C ASP A 701 8.08 47.60 1.21
N VAL A 702 7.55 46.64 1.97
CA VAL A 702 7.07 46.86 3.34
C VAL A 702 7.92 46.07 4.31
N ASP A 703 8.16 46.64 5.50
CA ASP A 703 8.81 45.87 6.56
C ASP A 703 7.92 44.70 6.99
N TYR A 704 8.45 43.48 6.96
CA TYR A 704 7.78 42.28 7.42
C TYR A 704 8.58 41.56 8.51
N PHE A 705 7.88 40.97 9.48
CA PHE A 705 8.51 40.51 10.73
C PHE A 705 9.45 39.30 10.58
N LEU A 706 9.44 38.63 9.42
CA LEU A 706 10.37 37.53 9.08
C LEU A 706 11.53 37.97 8.18
N ASP A 707 11.63 39.26 7.86
CA ASP A 707 12.72 39.81 7.06
C ASP A 707 14.03 39.79 7.84
N THR A 708 15.14 39.53 7.15
CA THR A 708 16.43 39.33 7.80
C THR A 708 17.66 40.04 7.20
N PRO A 709 17.62 41.20 6.52
CA PRO A 709 18.80 41.72 5.81
C PRO A 709 19.94 42.24 6.74
N THR A 710 21.19 41.90 6.36
CA THR A 710 22.56 42.38 6.76
C THR A 710 22.91 42.97 8.15
N SER A 711 22.05 42.96 9.18
CA SER A 711 22.48 43.13 10.59
C SER A 711 21.96 42.02 11.51
N PRO A 712 22.76 41.54 12.47
CA PRO A 712 22.53 40.26 13.15
C PRO A 712 21.51 40.44 14.28
N ILE A 713 20.23 40.32 13.96
CA ILE A 713 19.27 39.90 14.97
C ILE A 713 19.08 38.41 14.70
N THR A 714 19.66 37.60 15.59
CA THR A 714 19.21 36.21 15.74
C THR A 714 17.71 36.29 16.01
N PRO A 715 16.84 35.50 15.37
CA PRO A 715 15.41 35.49 15.66
C PRO A 715 15.14 34.99 17.09
N SER A 716 15.50 35.77 18.10
CA SER A 716 15.36 35.44 19.50
C SER A 716 14.18 36.25 20.04
N GLY A 717 12.99 35.65 19.96
CA GLY A 717 11.85 35.91 20.82
C GLY A 717 11.46 37.38 21.05
N THR A 718 10.25 37.73 20.62
CA THR A 718 9.44 38.88 21.05
C THR A 718 9.86 40.28 20.59
N ASP A 719 10.99 40.47 19.92
CA ASP A 719 11.41 41.77 19.35
C ASP A 719 11.30 41.79 17.81
N VAL A 720 10.13 41.38 17.29
CA VAL A 720 9.86 41.15 15.85
C VAL A 720 9.30 42.37 15.12
N ASN A 721 9.43 43.57 15.69
CA ASN A 721 9.23 44.79 14.90
C ASN A 721 10.48 45.05 14.06
N TRP A 722 10.75 44.18 13.08
CA TRP A 722 11.55 44.59 11.93
C TRP A 722 10.85 45.83 11.35
N ASN A 723 11.51 46.98 11.47
CA ASN A 723 11.05 48.29 11.04
C ASN A 723 12.29 49.17 10.92
N ASP A 724 13.24 48.70 10.12
CA ASP A 724 14.41 49.49 9.77
C ASP A 724 14.11 50.45 8.61
N GLY A 725 12.99 50.24 7.91
CA GLY A 725 12.55 51.04 6.78
C GLY A 725 13.45 50.86 5.57
N GLU A 726 14.25 49.78 5.53
CA GLU A 726 15.14 49.45 4.43
C GLU A 726 14.54 48.27 3.64
N PRO A 727 14.44 48.39 2.31
CA PRO A 727 13.74 47.39 1.55
C PRO A 727 14.62 46.15 1.31
N LEU A 728 14.02 44.95 1.25
CA LEU A 728 14.75 43.71 0.94
C LEU A 728 15.46 43.83 -0.41
N PRO A 729 16.74 43.42 -0.55
CA PRO A 729 17.44 43.49 -1.83
C PRO A 729 16.88 42.49 -2.84
N LEU A 730 17.25 42.63 -4.12
CA LEU A 730 16.95 41.62 -5.14
C LEU A 730 17.93 40.45 -5.12
N THR A 731 19.11 40.66 -4.54
CA THR A 731 20.15 39.63 -4.40
C THR A 731 20.72 39.67 -2.98
N HIS A 732 20.78 38.54 -2.30
CA HIS A 732 21.34 38.44 -0.95
C HIS A 732 22.21 37.20 -0.77
N SER A 733 23.27 37.28 0.03
CA SER A 733 24.06 36.12 0.44
C SER A 733 24.26 36.06 1.95
N ARG A 734 24.05 34.88 2.54
CA ARG A 734 24.32 34.59 3.95
C ARG A 734 25.24 33.38 4.10
N THR A 735 26.02 33.34 5.18
CA THR A 735 26.82 32.16 5.53
C THR A 735 26.42 31.64 6.90
N PHE A 736 26.12 30.35 6.96
CA PHE A 736 25.79 29.63 8.18
C PHE A 736 26.94 28.72 8.58
N THR A 737 27.17 28.59 9.88
CA THR A 737 28.13 27.64 10.44
C THR A 737 27.38 26.44 11.01
N VAL A 738 27.95 25.24 10.91
CA VAL A 738 27.36 24.02 11.49
C VAL A 738 27.14 24.18 13.00
N GLY A 739 25.94 23.86 13.45
CA GLY A 739 25.55 23.91 14.87
C GLY A 739 25.99 22.66 15.62
N SER A 740 26.25 22.79 16.93
CA SER A 740 26.47 21.63 17.83
C SER A 740 25.20 21.19 18.57
N ALA A 741 24.13 21.98 18.46
CA ALA A 741 22.79 21.70 18.92
C ALA A 741 21.81 22.36 17.95
N THR A 742 20.76 21.64 17.55
CA THR A 742 19.71 22.17 16.67
C THR A 742 18.75 23.02 17.50
N ALA A 743 18.54 24.29 17.13
CA ALA A 743 17.72 25.21 17.94
C ALA A 743 16.21 25.04 17.71
N ALA A 744 15.82 24.53 16.54
CA ALA A 744 14.46 24.11 16.22
C ALA A 744 14.50 22.99 15.17
N THR A 745 13.63 22.00 15.26
CA THR A 745 13.59 20.88 14.29
C THR A 745 12.25 20.80 13.57
N LEU A 746 12.25 20.13 12.41
CA LEU A 746 11.01 19.68 11.78
C LEU A 746 10.53 18.41 12.47
N LEU A 747 9.26 18.37 12.85
CA LEU A 747 8.59 17.17 13.34
C LEU A 747 8.43 16.15 12.19
N LYS A 748 8.26 14.87 12.54
CA LYS A 748 7.83 13.88 11.56
C LYS A 748 6.39 14.19 11.13
N GLY A 749 6.00 13.81 9.91
CA GLY A 749 4.65 14.10 9.42
C GLY A 749 3.56 13.38 10.25
N PRO A 750 2.34 13.92 10.34
CA PRO A 750 1.27 13.34 11.14
C PRO A 750 0.90 11.91 10.69
N LEU A 751 1.03 11.63 9.40
CA LEU A 751 0.78 10.31 8.83
C LEU A 751 1.84 9.26 9.22
N TRP A 752 3.07 9.68 9.49
CA TRP A 752 4.10 8.79 10.01
C TRP A 752 3.72 8.31 11.42
N TYR A 753 3.26 9.23 12.28
CA TYR A 753 2.75 8.87 13.60
C TYR A 753 1.47 8.04 13.50
N ALA A 754 0.58 8.31 12.54
CA ALA A 754 -0.62 7.50 12.33
C ALA A 754 -0.31 6.05 11.94
N ALA A 755 0.73 5.82 11.12
CA ALA A 755 1.18 4.48 10.81
C ALA A 755 1.73 3.75 12.05
N LYS A 756 2.62 4.39 12.80
CA LYS A 756 3.21 3.81 14.03
C LYS A 756 2.14 3.49 15.08
N TRP A 757 1.32 4.47 15.43
CA TRP A 757 0.34 4.36 16.51
C TRP A 757 -0.96 3.67 16.10
N GLY A 758 -1.23 3.52 14.79
CA GLY A 758 -2.38 2.78 14.26
C GLY A 758 -2.08 1.37 13.74
N GLY A 759 -0.81 1.05 13.46
CA GLY A 759 -0.41 -0.18 12.77
C GLY A 759 0.38 -1.19 13.60
N PHE A 760 0.76 -0.84 14.83
CA PHE A 760 1.63 -1.66 15.67
C PHE A 760 1.00 -2.98 16.13
N ASN A 761 1.84 -4.00 16.31
CA ASN A 761 1.49 -5.25 16.94
C ASN A 761 1.83 -5.16 18.43
N ASP A 762 0.83 -5.13 19.32
CA ASP A 762 1.09 -5.03 20.76
C ASP A 762 1.59 -6.37 21.31
N LEU A 763 2.91 -6.52 21.44
CA LEU A 763 3.54 -7.77 21.85
C LEU A 763 3.54 -7.92 23.37
N ASN A 764 3.45 -6.81 24.10
CA ASN A 764 3.57 -6.77 25.55
C ASN A 764 2.24 -6.48 26.29
N ASN A 765 1.17 -6.17 25.56
CA ASN A 765 -0.20 -5.84 26.02
C ASN A 765 -0.26 -4.56 26.88
N ASN A 766 0.44 -3.51 26.47
CA ASN A 766 0.41 -2.19 27.13
C ASN A 766 -0.35 -1.12 26.31
N ASP A 767 -0.92 -1.50 25.17
CA ASP A 767 -1.59 -0.62 24.21
C ASP A 767 -0.68 0.52 23.68
N LYS A 768 0.63 0.30 23.58
CA LYS A 768 1.60 1.29 23.09
C LYS A 768 2.62 0.67 22.11
N PRO A 769 3.11 1.43 21.12
CA PRO A 769 4.21 1.01 20.26
C PRO A 769 5.58 1.33 20.90
N ASP A 770 5.86 0.81 22.10
CA ASP A 770 7.06 1.17 22.88
C ASP A 770 8.28 0.27 22.61
N LEU A 771 8.09 -0.87 21.95
CA LEU A 771 9.19 -1.71 21.47
C LEU A 771 9.35 -1.54 19.96
N GLU A 772 10.59 -1.37 19.50
CA GLU A 772 10.91 -1.26 18.06
C GLU A 772 10.30 -2.40 17.24
N THR A 773 10.40 -3.65 17.74
CA THR A 773 9.82 -4.85 17.10
C THR A 773 8.28 -4.86 16.97
N GLU A 774 7.57 -3.91 17.58
CA GLU A 774 6.11 -3.81 17.48
C GLU A 774 5.67 -2.99 16.26
N TRP A 775 6.52 -2.11 15.75
CA TRP A 775 6.18 -1.16 14.69
C TRP A 775 7.24 -1.05 13.57
N ASP A 776 8.48 -1.45 13.82
CA ASP A 776 9.63 -1.42 12.91
C ASP A 776 10.45 -2.72 13.11
N GLU A 777 10.01 -3.82 12.48
CA GLU A 777 10.70 -5.12 12.56
C GLU A 777 12.03 -5.12 11.79
N ASN A 778 12.19 -4.21 10.82
CA ASN A 778 13.36 -4.16 9.93
C ASN A 778 14.48 -3.22 10.43
N SER A 779 14.22 -2.43 11.48
CA SER A 779 15.13 -1.46 12.10
C SER A 779 15.60 -0.33 11.16
N ASP A 780 14.76 0.13 10.23
CA ASP A 780 15.05 1.25 9.33
C ASP A 780 14.62 2.62 9.87
N GLY A 781 13.92 2.65 11.01
CA GLY A 781 13.40 3.87 11.65
C GLY A 781 12.09 4.37 11.05
N VAL A 782 11.44 3.60 10.18
CA VAL A 782 10.16 3.88 9.53
C VAL A 782 9.16 2.77 9.89
N PRO A 783 7.91 3.09 10.27
CA PRO A 783 6.93 2.06 10.59
C PRO A 783 6.69 1.12 9.40
N ASP A 784 6.59 -0.18 9.67
CA ASP A 784 6.31 -1.21 8.66
C ASP A 784 4.97 -0.99 7.93
N THR A 785 4.07 -0.20 8.53
CA THR A 785 2.77 0.19 7.98
C THR A 785 2.78 1.57 7.30
N TYR A 786 3.94 2.23 7.20
CA TYR A 786 4.13 3.52 6.53
C TYR A 786 4.86 3.35 5.19
N PHE A 787 4.13 3.57 4.09
CA PHE A 787 4.67 3.51 2.75
C PHE A 787 4.81 4.92 2.19
N TYR A 788 6.04 5.42 2.20
CA TYR A 788 6.37 6.70 1.57
C TYR A 788 6.63 6.49 0.08
N VAL A 789 5.82 7.11 -0.77
CA VAL A 789 5.85 6.95 -2.22
C VAL A 789 6.45 8.20 -2.84
N VAL A 790 7.77 8.19 -3.00
CA VAL A 790 8.49 9.15 -3.87
C VAL A 790 8.51 8.65 -5.30
N ASN A 791 8.71 7.35 -5.48
CA ASN A 791 8.81 6.72 -6.78
C ASN A 791 7.55 5.89 -7.08
N PRO A 792 6.78 6.24 -8.12
CA PRO A 792 5.67 5.42 -8.61
C PRO A 792 6.01 3.95 -8.91
N LEU A 793 7.27 3.63 -9.22
CA LEU A 793 7.73 2.24 -9.39
C LEU A 793 7.57 1.39 -8.14
N LYS A 794 7.82 2.00 -6.98
CA LYS A 794 7.75 1.31 -5.69
C LYS A 794 6.32 1.27 -5.17
N LEU A 795 5.40 2.08 -5.72
CA LEU A 795 4.00 2.13 -5.29
C LEU A 795 3.30 0.77 -5.41
N GLU A 796 3.46 0.06 -6.53
CA GLU A 796 2.87 -1.28 -6.71
C GLU A 796 3.46 -2.30 -5.74
N GLN A 797 4.77 -2.27 -5.53
CA GLN A 797 5.46 -3.14 -4.57
C GLN A 797 4.99 -2.88 -3.13
N GLN A 798 4.98 -1.62 -2.70
CA GLN A 798 4.58 -1.21 -1.36
C GLN A 798 3.10 -1.52 -1.08
N LEU A 799 2.21 -1.24 -2.05
CA LEU A 799 0.79 -1.61 -1.92
C LEU A 799 0.61 -3.14 -1.88
N ASN A 800 1.36 -3.89 -2.68
CA ASN A 800 1.35 -5.36 -2.62
C ASN A 800 1.82 -5.87 -1.26
N GLN A 801 2.89 -5.31 -0.70
CA GLN A 801 3.37 -5.64 0.64
C GLN A 801 2.30 -5.34 1.70
N SER A 802 1.63 -4.19 1.61
CA SER A 802 0.53 -3.84 2.52
C SER A 802 -0.62 -4.84 2.47
N PHE A 803 -1.05 -5.26 1.27
CA PHE A 803 -2.16 -6.21 1.11
C PHE A 803 -1.75 -7.63 1.54
N ALA A 804 -0.50 -8.02 1.28
CA ALA A 804 0.05 -9.29 1.73
C ALA A 804 0.13 -9.36 3.27
N ASP A 805 0.55 -8.28 3.93
CA ASP A 805 0.55 -8.19 5.39
C ASP A 805 -0.89 -8.17 5.95
N ILE A 806 -1.82 -7.43 5.34
CA ILE A 806 -3.24 -7.48 5.69
C ILE A 806 -3.79 -8.90 5.62
N LEU A 807 -3.48 -9.65 4.56
CA LEU A 807 -3.86 -11.06 4.47
C LEU A 807 -3.16 -11.89 5.56
N GLY A 808 -1.86 -11.71 5.78
CA GLY A 808 -1.10 -12.42 6.81
C GLY A 808 -1.65 -12.21 8.22
N ARG A 809 -2.13 -11.00 8.52
CA ARG A 809 -2.81 -10.64 9.77
C ARG A 809 -4.29 -11.07 9.79
N GLY A 810 -4.90 -11.23 8.62
CA GLY A 810 -6.31 -11.58 8.43
C GLY A 810 -6.62 -13.07 8.35
N VAL A 811 -5.65 -13.94 7.99
CA VAL A 811 -5.85 -15.40 7.90
C VAL A 811 -5.03 -16.19 8.92
N SER A 812 -5.71 -17.06 9.67
CA SER A 812 -5.09 -18.29 10.13
C SER A 812 -6.15 -19.37 10.41
N HIS A 813 -5.80 -20.62 10.10
CA HIS A 813 -6.46 -21.90 10.37
C HIS A 813 -7.29 -22.51 9.21
N VAL A 814 -6.99 -23.78 8.92
CA VAL A 814 -7.90 -24.69 8.22
C VAL A 814 -8.89 -25.26 9.24
N ALA A 815 -10.08 -25.68 8.80
CA ALA A 815 -11.08 -26.31 9.67
C ALA A 815 -10.45 -27.41 10.56
N PRO A 816 -10.71 -27.41 11.88
CA PRO A 816 -10.17 -28.41 12.80
C PRO A 816 -10.74 -29.78 12.49
N VAL A 817 -10.08 -30.83 12.98
CA VAL A 817 -10.70 -32.16 13.05
C VAL A 817 -10.67 -32.69 14.47
N VAL A 818 -11.85 -33.01 15.01
CA VAL A 818 -12.02 -33.70 16.28
C VAL A 818 -12.13 -35.19 16.02
N SER A 819 -11.35 -36.02 16.73
CA SER A 819 -11.48 -37.48 16.58
C SER A 819 -12.86 -37.93 17.07
N VAL A 820 -13.57 -38.79 16.34
CA VAL A 820 -14.78 -39.48 16.85
C VAL A 820 -14.36 -40.85 17.34
N ASP A 821 -14.86 -41.29 18.51
CA ASP A 821 -14.57 -42.66 18.99
C ASP A 821 -15.18 -43.70 18.03
N GLU A 822 -14.31 -44.40 17.28
CA GLU A 822 -14.72 -45.34 16.25
C GLU A 822 -15.34 -46.63 16.80
N ALA A 823 -15.09 -46.97 18.07
CA ALA A 823 -15.72 -48.09 18.77
C ALA A 823 -17.09 -47.71 19.33
N ASN A 824 -17.30 -46.42 19.66
CA ASN A 824 -18.53 -45.91 20.23
C ASN A 824 -18.96 -44.60 19.54
N ARG A 825 -19.72 -44.72 18.43
CA ARG A 825 -20.15 -43.62 17.52
C ARG A 825 -21.08 -42.56 18.16
N THR A 826 -21.17 -42.50 19.49
CA THR A 826 -21.96 -41.54 20.29
C THR A 826 -21.09 -40.61 21.13
N GLN A 827 -19.75 -40.76 21.11
CA GLN A 827 -18.81 -39.91 21.84
C GLN A 827 -17.77 -39.29 20.89
N SER A 828 -17.58 -37.96 20.97
CA SER A 828 -16.40 -37.28 20.43
C SER A 828 -15.19 -37.58 21.33
N GLY A 829 -14.04 -37.81 20.72
CA GLY A 829 -12.76 -37.92 21.42
C GLY A 829 -12.25 -36.56 21.91
N ASN A 830 -11.37 -36.59 22.91
CA ASN A 830 -10.86 -35.40 23.61
C ASN A 830 -9.61 -34.78 22.97
N LYS A 831 -9.45 -34.91 21.64
CA LYS A 831 -8.31 -34.40 20.88
C LYS A 831 -8.77 -33.71 19.60
N VAL A 832 -8.09 -32.62 19.26
CA VAL A 832 -8.29 -31.84 18.03
C VAL A 832 -6.97 -31.74 17.26
N TYR A 833 -7.06 -31.86 15.95
CA TYR A 833 -5.93 -31.72 15.02
C TYR A 833 -6.14 -30.46 14.20
N LEU A 834 -5.12 -29.61 14.16
CA LEU A 834 -5.14 -28.31 13.50
C LEU A 834 -4.05 -28.28 12.43
N ALA A 835 -4.46 -28.00 11.20
CA ALA A 835 -3.56 -27.75 10.09
C ALA A 835 -3.29 -26.24 9.95
N TYR A 836 -2.08 -25.90 9.53
CA TYR A 836 -1.60 -24.54 9.42
C TYR A 836 -0.90 -24.33 8.07
N PHE A 837 -0.95 -23.10 7.60
CA PHE A 837 -0.11 -22.60 6.53
C PHE A 837 0.38 -21.18 6.83
N LYS A 838 1.55 -20.83 6.27
CA LYS A 838 2.11 -19.48 6.27
C LYS A 838 2.57 -19.16 4.84
N PRO A 839 1.97 -18.16 4.19
CA PRO A 839 2.48 -17.60 2.93
C PRO A 839 3.90 -17.06 3.10
N MET A 840 4.75 -17.27 2.09
CA MET A 840 6.13 -16.81 2.05
C MET A 840 6.40 -16.17 0.68
N GLU A 841 7.20 -15.10 0.66
CA GLU A 841 7.55 -14.33 -0.55
C GLU A 841 8.84 -14.85 -1.20
N THR A 842 9.87 -15.12 -0.38
CA THR A 842 11.21 -15.51 -0.83
C THR A 842 11.47 -17.02 -0.75
N ASP A 843 10.52 -17.75 -0.18
CA ASP A 843 10.60 -19.19 0.10
C ASP A 843 9.26 -19.85 -0.21
N TYR A 844 9.25 -21.18 -0.27
CA TYR A 844 8.01 -21.94 -0.40
C TYR A 844 7.12 -21.77 0.83
N TRP A 845 5.82 -21.71 0.61
CA TRP A 845 4.84 -21.62 1.68
C TRP A 845 5.01 -22.78 2.66
N GLN A 846 4.94 -22.44 3.95
CA GLN A 846 5.22 -23.37 5.03
C GLN A 846 3.92 -23.91 5.59
N GLY A 847 3.87 -25.19 5.98
CA GLY A 847 2.72 -25.75 6.70
C GLY A 847 3.09 -26.46 7.98
N ASN A 848 2.09 -26.74 8.80
CA ASN A 848 2.25 -27.51 10.03
C ASN A 848 0.98 -28.27 10.39
N LEU A 849 1.12 -29.36 11.15
CA LEU A 849 0.02 -30.07 11.78
C LEU A 849 0.29 -30.17 13.27
N LYS A 850 -0.66 -29.72 14.08
CA LYS A 850 -0.56 -29.73 15.55
C LYS A 850 -1.73 -30.47 16.18
N LYS A 851 -1.48 -31.01 17.36
CA LYS A 851 -2.46 -31.74 18.17
C LYS A 851 -2.69 -31.01 19.48
N TYR A 852 -3.95 -30.77 19.82
CA TYR A 852 -4.39 -30.19 21.09
C TYR A 852 -5.44 -31.09 21.75
N GLY A 853 -5.73 -30.83 23.02
CA GLY A 853 -6.78 -31.49 23.78
C GLY A 853 -8.10 -30.73 23.69
N LEU A 854 -9.19 -31.43 23.98
CA LEU A 854 -10.49 -30.82 24.28
C LEU A 854 -10.86 -31.20 25.71
N ASP A 855 -11.22 -30.22 26.52
CA ASP A 855 -11.71 -30.42 27.89
C ASP A 855 -13.00 -29.64 28.13
N TYR A 856 -13.85 -30.11 29.04
CA TYR A 856 -15.14 -29.51 29.33
C TYR A 856 -15.06 -28.69 30.62
N VAL A 857 -14.75 -27.40 30.48
CA VAL A 857 -14.36 -26.52 31.60
C VAL A 857 -15.07 -25.18 31.52
N SER A 858 -15.32 -24.54 32.66
CA SER A 858 -15.83 -23.16 32.71
C SER A 858 -14.73 -22.18 32.33
N ARG A 859 -14.97 -21.36 31.30
CA ARG A 859 -14.06 -20.29 30.85
C ARG A 859 -14.27 -19.02 31.66
N THR A 860 -13.92 -19.06 32.95
CA THR A 860 -14.00 -17.88 33.84
C THR A 860 -13.07 -16.74 33.40
N ASP A 861 -12.00 -17.07 32.66
CA ASP A 861 -11.15 -16.11 31.96
C ASP A 861 -11.87 -15.35 30.85
N CYS A 862 -13.00 -15.87 30.37
CA CYS A 862 -13.89 -15.24 29.39
C CYS A 862 -15.25 -14.85 29.99
N GLU A 863 -15.34 -14.77 31.32
CA GLU A 863 -16.60 -14.52 32.06
C GLU A 863 -17.73 -15.54 31.80
N ARG A 864 -17.40 -16.71 31.22
CA ARG A 864 -18.34 -17.81 30.95
C ARG A 864 -18.35 -18.78 32.13
N ILE A 865 -19.45 -18.76 32.88
CA ILE A 865 -19.61 -19.55 34.11
C ILE A 865 -20.08 -20.99 33.85
N GLU A 866 -20.75 -21.23 32.72
CA GLU A 866 -21.17 -22.57 32.31
C GLU A 866 -20.00 -23.30 31.64
N PRO A 867 -19.75 -24.58 31.98
CA PRO A 867 -18.70 -25.36 31.32
C PRO A 867 -18.95 -25.52 29.82
N GLU A 868 -17.91 -25.32 29.02
CA GLU A 868 -17.91 -25.49 27.57
C GLU A 868 -16.70 -26.32 27.10
N TRP A 869 -16.82 -26.95 25.93
CA TRP A 869 -15.69 -27.68 25.33
C TRP A 869 -14.65 -26.66 24.87
N THR A 870 -13.46 -26.73 25.48
CA THR A 870 -12.37 -25.78 25.31
C THR A 870 -11.12 -26.49 24.80
N VAL A 871 -10.39 -25.85 23.88
CA VAL A 871 -9.06 -26.33 23.46
C VAL A 871 -8.04 -26.15 24.58
N VAL A 872 -7.41 -27.25 24.98
CA VAL A 872 -6.36 -27.29 26.00
C VAL A 872 -5.03 -27.80 25.45
N ASP A 873 -3.94 -27.39 26.07
CA ASP A 873 -2.59 -27.75 25.67
C ASP A 873 -2.21 -29.17 26.15
N LYS A 874 -0.96 -29.58 25.95
CA LYS A 874 -0.48 -30.91 26.39
C LYS A 874 -0.52 -31.10 27.91
N ASN A 875 -0.53 -30.02 28.68
CA ASN A 875 -0.57 -30.01 30.14
C ASN A 875 -2.00 -29.87 30.69
N ALA A 876 -3.00 -29.87 29.81
CA ALA A 876 -4.42 -29.61 30.12
C ALA A 876 -4.71 -28.17 30.58
N GLU A 877 -3.84 -27.22 30.23
CA GLU A 877 -4.09 -25.79 30.44
C GLU A 877 -4.86 -25.20 29.25
N ILE A 878 -5.71 -24.20 29.49
CA ILE A 878 -6.50 -23.54 28.42
C ILE A 878 -5.56 -22.96 27.36
N ALA A 879 -5.61 -23.51 26.15
CA ALA A 879 -4.71 -23.17 25.05
C ALA A 879 -5.24 -22.07 24.14
N ALA A 880 -6.56 -21.91 24.04
CA ALA A 880 -7.19 -20.86 23.24
C ALA A 880 -7.56 -19.63 24.10
N ARG A 881 -7.42 -18.43 23.54
CA ARG A 881 -8.01 -17.19 24.06
C ARG A 881 -9.53 -17.21 23.84
N CYS A 882 -10.22 -16.17 24.30
CA CYS A 882 -11.67 -16.10 24.19
C CYS A 882 -12.15 -15.88 22.75
N ASP A 883 -11.27 -15.36 21.88
CA ASP A 883 -11.44 -15.11 20.44
C ASP A 883 -11.10 -16.33 19.55
N GLY A 884 -10.83 -17.50 20.16
CA GLY A 884 -10.46 -18.71 19.44
C GLY A 884 -8.99 -18.82 19.01
N THR A 885 -8.18 -17.77 19.17
CA THR A 885 -6.75 -17.81 18.84
C THR A 885 -5.94 -18.60 19.88
N LEU A 886 -4.89 -19.29 19.47
CA LEU A 886 -4.04 -20.03 20.40
C LEU A 886 -3.07 -19.11 21.15
N LYS A 887 -3.04 -19.23 22.48
CA LYS A 887 -2.07 -18.54 23.35
C LYS A 887 -0.65 -18.89 22.93
N ALA A 888 0.23 -17.89 22.85
CA ALA A 888 1.64 -18.09 22.49
C ALA A 888 2.39 -19.04 23.45
N GLY A 889 1.98 -19.06 24.73
CA GLY A 889 2.52 -19.96 25.74
C GLY A 889 1.97 -21.39 25.70
N SER A 890 0.95 -21.67 24.87
CA SER A 890 0.39 -23.02 24.75
C SER A 890 1.36 -23.95 24.03
N THR A 891 1.41 -25.20 24.48
CA THR A 891 2.27 -26.24 23.88
C THR A 891 1.43 -27.39 23.33
N SER A 892 1.51 -27.62 22.02
CA SER A 892 0.85 -28.75 21.36
C SER A 892 1.46 -30.10 21.79
N TYR A 893 0.70 -31.19 21.62
CA TYR A 893 1.06 -32.52 22.15
C TYR A 893 2.32 -33.12 21.54
N TRP A 894 2.68 -32.73 20.31
CA TRP A 894 3.88 -33.20 19.63
C TRP A 894 5.09 -32.27 19.84
N SER A 895 4.92 -31.20 20.60
CA SER A 895 5.95 -30.18 20.83
C SER A 895 6.63 -30.32 22.18
N THR A 896 7.94 -30.07 22.19
CA THR A 896 8.75 -30.05 23.41
C THR A 896 8.74 -28.68 24.11
N ALA A 897 8.49 -27.59 23.37
CA ALA A 897 8.43 -26.21 23.84
C ALA A 897 7.16 -25.47 23.35
N PRO A 898 6.77 -24.33 23.96
CA PRO A 898 5.62 -23.54 23.53
C PRO A 898 5.67 -23.16 22.05
N ASP A 899 4.59 -23.43 21.34
CA ASP A 899 4.50 -23.30 19.89
C ASP A 899 3.22 -22.61 19.41
N GLY A 900 2.16 -22.56 20.23
CA GLY A 900 0.90 -21.87 19.93
C GLY A 900 0.39 -22.09 18.50
N GLY A 901 -0.13 -21.02 17.90
CA GLY A 901 -0.54 -21.00 16.49
C GLY A 901 0.59 -20.82 15.46
N LYS A 902 1.86 -20.72 15.88
CA LYS A 902 2.97 -20.40 14.96
C LYS A 902 3.31 -21.57 14.04
N VAL A 903 3.25 -21.37 12.72
CA VAL A 903 3.48 -22.42 11.72
C VAL A 903 4.90 -22.99 11.79
N HIS A 904 5.92 -22.14 11.86
CA HIS A 904 7.35 -22.50 11.87
C HIS A 904 7.87 -23.00 13.24
N LYS A 905 6.98 -23.38 14.17
CA LYS A 905 7.35 -23.90 15.50
C LYS A 905 6.51 -25.12 15.88
N GLY A 906 7.16 -26.10 16.50
CA GLY A 906 6.50 -27.27 17.07
C GLY A 906 5.74 -28.12 16.03
N GLY A 907 4.79 -28.93 16.51
CA GLY A 907 3.97 -29.82 15.68
C GLY A 907 4.78 -30.90 14.97
N VAL A 908 4.16 -31.53 13.98
CA VAL A 908 4.86 -32.53 13.15
C VAL A 908 5.95 -31.89 12.28
N GLY A 909 5.83 -30.61 11.93
CA GLY A 909 6.82 -29.91 11.12
C GLY A 909 8.19 -29.82 11.81
N ALA A 910 8.20 -29.53 13.12
CA ALA A 910 9.44 -29.53 13.90
C ALA A 910 10.03 -30.94 14.05
N LEU A 911 9.20 -31.95 14.27
CA LEU A 911 9.66 -33.35 14.34
C LEU A 911 10.24 -33.83 13.01
N LEU A 912 9.63 -33.43 11.89
CA LEU A 912 10.13 -33.74 10.55
C LEU A 912 11.49 -33.07 10.31
N LYS A 913 11.66 -31.81 10.73
CA LYS A 913 12.94 -31.10 10.69
C LYS A 913 14.01 -31.79 11.55
N GLU A 914 13.66 -32.19 12.78
CA GLU A 914 14.58 -32.88 13.69
C GLU A 914 15.02 -34.25 13.17
N SER A 915 14.18 -34.92 12.38
CA SER A 915 14.50 -36.21 11.77
C SER A 915 15.53 -36.13 10.63
N MET A 916 15.86 -34.93 10.13
CA MET A 916 16.84 -34.79 9.04
C MET A 916 18.24 -35.31 9.43
N PRO A 917 18.99 -35.95 8.51
CA PRO A 917 20.30 -36.52 8.81
C PRO A 917 21.34 -35.47 9.22
N GLY A 918 22.10 -35.74 10.28
CA GLY A 918 23.22 -34.91 10.73
C GLY A 918 22.83 -33.80 11.73
N PRO A 919 23.75 -33.40 12.63
CA PRO A 919 23.45 -32.50 13.74
C PRO A 919 23.34 -31.02 13.36
N ASP A 920 23.83 -30.64 12.17
CA ASP A 920 23.80 -29.25 11.70
C ASP A 920 22.42 -28.94 11.08
N PRO A 921 21.75 -27.85 11.48
CA PRO A 921 20.42 -27.49 10.99
C PRO A 921 20.40 -27.03 9.52
N VAL A 922 21.54 -26.62 8.96
CA VAL A 922 21.67 -26.07 7.61
C VAL A 922 22.50 -27.00 6.71
N SER A 923 23.62 -27.50 7.24
CA SER A 923 24.58 -28.30 6.46
C SER A 923 24.12 -29.75 6.30
N VAL A 924 24.34 -30.30 5.11
CA VAL A 924 24.15 -31.74 4.84
C VAL A 924 25.35 -32.57 5.35
N PRO A 925 25.16 -33.85 5.74
CA PRO A 925 26.28 -34.74 6.03
C PRO A 925 27.23 -34.88 4.83
N SER A 926 28.52 -35.09 5.08
CA SER A 926 29.53 -35.23 4.02
C SER A 926 29.39 -36.51 3.17
N ALA A 927 28.61 -37.48 3.64
CA ALA A 927 28.23 -38.68 2.89
C ALA A 927 26.86 -39.18 3.34
N GLY A 928 26.14 -39.85 2.44
CA GLY A 928 24.81 -40.41 2.68
C GLY A 928 24.77 -41.52 3.75
N PRO A 929 23.56 -42.01 4.10
CA PRO A 929 22.32 -41.89 3.33
C PRO A 929 21.52 -40.58 3.59
N TYR A 930 21.17 -39.87 2.51
CA TYR A 930 20.40 -38.61 2.57
C TYR A 930 18.88 -38.82 2.68
N TYR A 931 18.35 -39.93 2.18
CA TYR A 931 16.89 -40.14 2.07
C TYR A 931 16.29 -41.06 3.14
N SER A 932 17.11 -41.63 4.04
CA SER A 932 16.68 -42.73 4.92
C SER A 932 15.73 -42.35 6.06
N PHE A 933 15.56 -41.04 6.31
CA PHE A 933 14.78 -40.53 7.44
C PHE A 933 13.28 -40.36 7.14
N ARG A 934 12.90 -40.37 5.85
CA ARG A 934 11.51 -40.29 5.38
C ARG A 934 11.20 -41.42 4.43
N THR A 935 9.93 -41.82 4.37
CA THR A 935 9.45 -42.83 3.42
C THR A 935 8.47 -42.17 2.46
N ILE A 936 8.99 -41.63 1.36
CA ILE A 936 8.20 -41.02 0.29
C ILE A 936 8.03 -42.05 -0.82
N ARG A 937 6.78 -42.29 -1.24
CA ARG A 937 6.44 -43.25 -2.29
C ARG A 937 5.67 -42.59 -3.42
N TYR A 938 5.74 -43.17 -4.60
CA TYR A 938 4.92 -42.77 -5.74
C TYR A 938 4.40 -44.01 -6.47
N TYR A 939 3.34 -43.83 -7.26
CA TYR A 939 2.79 -44.90 -8.09
C TYR A 939 3.45 -44.89 -9.48
N ASP A 940 4.12 -45.98 -9.84
CA ASP A 940 4.65 -46.19 -11.18
C ASP A 940 3.57 -46.86 -12.04
N GLU A 941 2.82 -46.03 -12.78
CA GLU A 941 1.76 -46.49 -13.68
C GLU A 941 2.26 -47.47 -14.75
N LYS A 942 3.53 -47.38 -15.18
CA LYS A 942 4.07 -48.26 -16.24
C LYS A 942 4.17 -49.71 -15.77
N HIS A 943 4.37 -49.92 -14.47
CA HIS A 943 4.55 -51.24 -13.87
C HIS A 943 3.46 -51.59 -12.86
N GLU A 944 2.46 -50.73 -12.68
CA GLU A 944 1.35 -50.87 -11.72
C GLU A 944 1.84 -51.20 -10.30
N THR A 945 2.92 -50.53 -9.86
CA THR A 945 3.55 -50.79 -8.56
C THR A 945 3.89 -49.49 -7.84
N ILE A 946 3.85 -49.53 -6.50
CA ILE A 946 4.34 -48.42 -5.67
C ILE A 946 5.85 -48.57 -5.50
N LYS A 947 6.59 -47.47 -5.71
CA LYS A 947 8.05 -47.42 -5.56
C LYS A 947 8.46 -46.31 -4.59
N ASP A 948 9.62 -46.48 -3.98
CA ASP A 948 10.24 -45.40 -3.20
C ASP A 948 10.66 -44.27 -4.14
N PHE A 949 10.31 -43.04 -3.78
CA PHE A 949 10.67 -41.83 -4.51
C PHE A 949 12.13 -41.49 -4.17
N ILE A 950 13.08 -42.14 -4.84
CA ILE A 950 14.52 -41.94 -4.63
C ILE A 950 15.25 -41.83 -5.97
N LYS A 951 16.46 -41.27 -5.98
CA LYS A 951 17.28 -41.06 -7.18
C LYS A 951 17.39 -42.26 -8.11
N THR A 952 17.42 -43.48 -7.59
CA THR A 952 17.57 -44.72 -8.39
C THR A 952 16.27 -45.16 -9.06
N ASN A 953 15.12 -44.71 -8.57
CA ASN A 953 13.79 -45.12 -9.03
C ASN A 953 13.12 -44.04 -9.88
N VAL A 954 13.36 -42.76 -9.58
CA VAL A 954 12.77 -41.62 -10.29
C VAL A 954 13.68 -41.20 -11.45
N SER A 955 13.18 -41.30 -12.68
CA SER A 955 13.95 -40.92 -13.87
C SER A 955 13.62 -39.50 -14.35
N LYS A 956 14.52 -38.90 -15.14
CA LYS A 956 14.24 -37.63 -15.84
C LYS A 956 12.99 -37.67 -16.74
N SER A 957 12.60 -38.85 -17.22
CA SER A 957 11.38 -39.02 -18.02
C SER A 957 10.12 -39.06 -17.17
N ASP A 958 10.21 -39.47 -15.90
CA ASP A 958 9.05 -39.48 -15.00
C ASP A 958 8.74 -38.06 -14.50
N LEU A 959 9.73 -37.17 -14.43
CA LEU A 959 9.59 -35.77 -14.01
C LEU A 959 9.46 -34.77 -15.19
N ASP A 960 9.53 -35.25 -16.43
CA ASP A 960 9.51 -34.42 -17.66
C ASP A 960 10.56 -33.28 -17.65
N VAL A 961 11.83 -33.67 -17.43
CA VAL A 961 13.00 -32.77 -17.40
C VAL A 961 14.12 -33.25 -18.33
N SER A 962 14.99 -32.31 -18.74
CA SER A 962 16.03 -32.52 -19.76
C SER A 962 17.13 -33.53 -19.37
N ASP A 963 17.48 -33.56 -18.08
CA ASP A 963 18.68 -34.22 -17.58
C ASP A 963 18.48 -34.82 -16.18
N ASN A 964 19.37 -35.73 -15.81
CA ASN A 964 19.29 -36.42 -14.53
C ASN A 964 19.66 -35.52 -13.34
N ILE A 965 20.43 -34.44 -13.56
CA ILE A 965 20.81 -33.57 -12.44
C ILE A 965 19.60 -32.77 -11.94
N THR A 966 18.77 -32.26 -12.84
CA THR A 966 17.50 -31.60 -12.53
C THR A 966 16.51 -32.57 -11.86
N ALA A 967 16.46 -33.83 -12.29
CA ALA A 967 15.66 -34.85 -11.62
C ALA A 967 16.13 -35.10 -10.18
N HIS A 968 17.44 -35.10 -9.93
CA HIS A 968 18.00 -35.21 -8.59
C HIS A 968 17.71 -33.98 -7.72
N LYS A 969 17.72 -32.77 -8.28
CA LYS A 969 17.35 -31.53 -7.58
C LYS A 969 15.91 -31.59 -7.05
N ILE A 970 14.96 -31.96 -7.90
CA ILE A 970 13.56 -32.17 -7.51
C ILE A 970 13.46 -33.26 -6.45
N THR A 971 14.20 -34.37 -6.62
CA THR A 971 14.21 -35.44 -5.61
C THR A 971 14.74 -34.96 -4.26
N ASN A 972 15.80 -34.15 -4.23
CA ASN A 972 16.34 -33.56 -3.01
C ASN A 972 15.31 -32.65 -2.34
N PHE A 973 14.63 -31.81 -3.13
CA PHE A 973 13.60 -30.90 -2.67
C PHE A 973 12.47 -31.62 -1.93
N MET A 974 11.95 -32.71 -2.52
CA MET A 974 10.86 -33.50 -1.92
C MET A 974 11.21 -34.06 -0.53
N TYR A 975 12.50 -34.32 -0.26
CA TYR A 975 12.94 -34.79 1.06
C TYR A 975 13.16 -33.66 2.07
N GLY A 976 13.18 -32.39 1.65
CA GLY A 976 13.41 -31.25 2.55
C GLY A 976 14.76 -30.56 2.40
N TYR A 977 15.51 -30.87 1.34
CA TYR A 977 16.73 -30.13 0.99
C TYR A 977 16.42 -28.94 0.08
N THR A 978 17.36 -28.01 -0.05
CA THR A 978 17.23 -26.93 -1.04
C THR A 978 17.22 -27.51 -2.45
N PHE A 979 16.75 -26.71 -3.43
CA PHE A 979 16.69 -27.14 -4.84
C PHE A 979 18.09 -27.31 -5.47
N ASP A 980 19.16 -26.95 -4.75
CA ASP A 980 20.54 -27.07 -5.22
C ASP A 980 21.12 -28.47 -5.02
N ALA A 981 22.04 -28.83 -5.93
CA ALA A 981 22.73 -30.12 -5.90
C ALA A 981 24.16 -30.00 -6.44
N LEU A 982 25.05 -30.82 -5.88
CA LEU A 982 26.40 -31.06 -6.41
C LEU A 982 26.34 -31.72 -7.80
N PRO A 983 27.42 -31.70 -8.60
CA PRO A 983 27.43 -32.33 -9.93
C PRO A 983 27.09 -33.83 -9.95
N ASN A 984 27.25 -34.53 -8.84
CA ASN A 984 26.85 -35.94 -8.69
C ASN A 984 25.36 -36.11 -8.28
N GLY A 985 24.62 -35.01 -8.09
CA GLY A 985 23.22 -34.95 -7.67
C GLY A 985 22.99 -34.86 -6.18
N ASP A 986 24.02 -34.90 -5.34
CA ASP A 986 23.86 -34.85 -3.88
C ASP A 986 23.39 -33.47 -3.40
N PRO A 987 22.53 -33.41 -2.36
CA PRO A 987 22.04 -32.14 -1.83
C PRO A 987 23.19 -31.32 -1.25
N VAL A 988 23.04 -29.99 -1.20
CA VAL A 988 24.07 -29.08 -0.65
C VAL A 988 23.67 -28.44 0.67
N ALA A 989 22.36 -28.23 0.89
CA ALA A 989 21.84 -27.60 2.10
C ALA A 989 20.45 -28.15 2.46
N LYS A 990 20.09 -28.05 3.73
CA LYS A 990 18.76 -28.36 4.28
C LYS A 990 17.86 -27.12 4.18
N ARG A 991 16.56 -27.29 3.96
CA ARG A 991 15.60 -26.18 4.08
C ARG A 991 15.34 -25.87 5.55
N GLU A 992 15.03 -24.60 5.82
CA GLU A 992 14.64 -24.18 7.16
C GLU A 992 13.34 -24.85 7.62
N TRP A 993 12.39 -25.06 6.71
CA TRP A 993 11.14 -25.77 6.98
C TRP A 993 10.80 -26.75 5.85
N ILE A 994 10.21 -27.90 6.21
CA ILE A 994 10.07 -29.03 5.28
C ILE A 994 8.64 -29.26 4.84
N LEU A 995 7.69 -29.21 5.77
CA LEU A 995 6.29 -29.53 5.47
C LEU A 995 5.67 -28.38 4.67
N GLY A 996 5.10 -28.71 3.50
CA GLY A 996 4.36 -27.76 2.67
C GLY A 996 3.10 -27.27 3.35
N ASP A 997 2.58 -26.15 2.86
CA ASP A 997 1.33 -25.57 3.32
C ASP A 997 0.15 -26.55 3.18
N ILE A 998 -0.67 -26.58 4.24
CA ILE A 998 -1.94 -27.30 4.27
C ILE A 998 -3.02 -26.23 4.25
N ILE A 999 -3.59 -25.95 3.07
CA ILE A 999 -4.59 -24.88 2.89
C ILE A 999 -6.00 -25.45 2.97
N HIS A 1000 -6.36 -26.38 2.08
CA HIS A 1000 -7.75 -26.89 1.99
C HIS A 1000 -7.89 -28.38 2.36
N SER A 1001 -6.84 -29.00 2.88
CA SER A 1001 -6.87 -30.41 3.29
C SER A 1001 -7.17 -30.54 4.78
N GLU A 1002 -8.34 -31.08 5.10
CA GLU A 1002 -8.70 -31.44 6.46
C GLU A 1002 -7.97 -32.72 6.90
N PRO A 1003 -7.28 -32.73 8.07
CA PRO A 1003 -6.60 -33.91 8.59
C PRO A 1003 -7.55 -35.06 8.91
N ARG A 1004 -7.30 -36.26 8.39
CA ARG A 1004 -8.17 -37.42 8.60
C ARG A 1004 -7.57 -38.47 9.53
N VAL A 1005 -8.33 -38.84 10.57
CA VAL A 1005 -7.95 -39.91 11.50
C VAL A 1005 -8.19 -41.29 10.90
N ILE A 1006 -7.26 -42.23 11.13
CA ILE A 1006 -7.31 -43.64 10.73
C ILE A 1006 -7.02 -44.52 11.94
N ASP A 1007 -8.03 -45.26 12.43
CA ASP A 1007 -7.92 -46.07 13.65
C ASP A 1007 -7.87 -47.57 13.39
N TYR A 1008 -6.87 -48.26 13.92
CA TYR A 1008 -6.73 -49.71 13.86
C TYR A 1008 -6.99 -50.30 15.24
N PHE A 1009 -7.84 -51.31 15.28
CA PHE A 1009 -8.24 -52.00 16.50
C PHE A 1009 -7.76 -53.44 16.47
N ASP A 1010 -7.33 -53.92 17.63
CA ASP A 1010 -6.98 -55.32 17.81
C ASP A 1010 -8.23 -56.24 17.79
N THR A 1011 -8.02 -57.53 18.01
CA THR A 1011 -9.12 -58.52 18.02
C THR A 1011 -10.11 -58.34 19.15
N ASP A 1012 -9.71 -57.68 20.25
CA ASP A 1012 -10.54 -57.42 21.44
C ASP A 1012 -11.24 -56.05 21.36
N GLY A 1013 -10.99 -55.29 20.29
CA GLY A 1013 -11.60 -53.99 20.03
C GLY A 1013 -10.89 -52.83 20.73
N HIS A 1014 -9.67 -53.03 21.22
CA HIS A 1014 -8.84 -51.96 21.75
C HIS A 1014 -8.11 -51.25 20.62
N LEU A 1015 -8.04 -49.91 20.69
CA LEU A 1015 -7.29 -49.12 19.72
C LEU A 1015 -5.81 -49.51 19.80
N GLU A 1016 -5.28 -50.05 18.73
CA GLU A 1016 -3.90 -50.49 18.57
C GLU A 1016 -3.07 -49.36 17.96
N TYR A 1017 -3.44 -48.84 16.79
CA TYR A 1017 -2.77 -47.73 16.11
C TYR A 1017 -3.76 -46.62 15.74
N ARG A 1018 -3.28 -45.37 15.74
CA ARG A 1018 -4.01 -44.20 15.23
C ARG A 1018 -3.06 -43.37 14.37
N PHE A 1019 -3.45 -43.14 13.12
CA PHE A 1019 -2.72 -42.33 12.17
C PHE A 1019 -3.54 -41.11 11.72
N ILE A 1020 -2.86 -40.05 11.29
CA ILE A 1020 -3.46 -38.81 10.80
C ILE A 1020 -2.96 -38.56 9.38
N ALA A 1021 -3.86 -38.57 8.40
CA ALA A 1021 -3.56 -38.36 7.00
C ALA A 1021 -3.96 -36.95 6.56
N VAL A 1022 -3.10 -36.23 5.85
CA VAL A 1022 -3.36 -34.86 5.38
C VAL A 1022 -2.65 -34.60 4.05
N GLY A 1023 -3.32 -33.91 3.13
CA GLY A 1023 -2.71 -33.43 1.89
C GLY A 1023 -1.96 -32.13 2.09
N ALA A 1024 -0.80 -31.98 1.48
CA ALA A 1024 -0.03 -30.74 1.49
C ALA A 1024 0.40 -30.32 0.07
N ASN A 1025 0.58 -29.01 -0.12
CA ASN A 1025 0.97 -28.43 -1.41
C ASN A 1025 2.45 -28.61 -1.75
N ASP A 1026 3.24 -29.28 -0.90
CA ASP A 1026 4.56 -29.79 -1.27
C ASP A 1026 4.50 -31.01 -2.23
N GLY A 1027 3.30 -31.47 -2.60
CA GLY A 1027 3.10 -32.52 -3.59
C GLY A 1027 2.65 -33.85 -3.02
N MET A 1028 2.44 -33.95 -1.71
CA MET A 1028 2.29 -35.22 -1.02
C MET A 1028 1.02 -35.31 -0.19
N LEU A 1029 0.46 -36.52 -0.14
CA LEU A 1029 -0.32 -36.97 1.01
C LEU A 1029 0.67 -37.38 2.10
N HIS A 1030 0.57 -36.81 3.29
CA HIS A 1030 1.35 -37.18 4.47
C HIS A 1030 0.52 -38.00 5.45
N VAL A 1031 1.15 -38.97 6.12
CA VAL A 1031 0.55 -39.74 7.21
C VAL A 1031 1.46 -39.74 8.42
N PHE A 1032 0.93 -39.26 9.54
CA PHE A 1032 1.63 -39.15 10.82
C PHE A 1032 1.04 -40.08 11.88
N THR A 1033 1.84 -40.49 12.84
CA THR A 1033 1.36 -41.20 14.03
C THR A 1033 0.76 -40.25 15.04
N ASP A 1034 -0.38 -40.60 15.62
CA ASP A 1034 -0.99 -39.79 16.69
C ASP A 1034 -0.26 -39.94 18.04
N ARG A 1035 0.23 -41.16 18.29
CA ARG A 1035 0.86 -41.64 19.51
C ARG A 1035 1.96 -42.64 19.16
N ASN A 1036 2.78 -43.01 20.14
CA ASN A 1036 3.82 -44.03 19.95
C ASN A 1036 3.19 -45.30 19.35
N ALA A 1037 3.75 -45.76 18.23
CA ALA A 1037 3.30 -46.94 17.51
C ALA A 1037 4.48 -47.91 17.40
N SER A 1038 4.42 -49.01 18.13
CA SER A 1038 5.45 -50.05 18.15
C SER A 1038 5.07 -51.22 17.24
N ASP A 1039 6.07 -51.98 16.80
CA ASP A 1039 5.93 -53.23 16.05
C ASP A 1039 5.24 -53.13 14.67
N ILE A 1040 5.19 -51.94 14.06
CA ILE A 1040 4.81 -51.79 12.64
C ILE A 1040 5.99 -52.25 11.79
N ASN A 1041 5.91 -53.45 11.22
CA ASN A 1041 6.99 -54.09 10.46
C ASN A 1041 8.33 -54.17 11.24
N GLY A 1042 8.24 -54.43 12.56
CA GLY A 1042 9.41 -54.46 13.45
C GLY A 1042 10.04 -53.08 13.72
N ARG A 1043 9.36 -51.98 13.41
CA ARG A 1043 9.77 -50.60 13.72
C ARG A 1043 8.90 -49.98 14.79
N THR A 1044 9.48 -49.06 15.56
CA THR A 1044 8.77 -48.22 16.52
C THR A 1044 8.86 -46.77 16.07
N TYR A 1045 7.71 -46.10 16.01
CA TYR A 1045 7.55 -44.69 15.67
C TYR A 1045 7.11 -43.91 16.90
N ALA A 1046 7.76 -42.78 17.17
CA ALA A 1046 7.35 -41.86 18.23
C ALA A 1046 6.09 -41.09 17.81
N ALA A 1047 5.31 -40.59 18.77
CA ALA A 1047 4.15 -39.75 18.49
C ALA A 1047 4.50 -38.55 17.58
N GLY A 1048 3.69 -38.30 16.56
CA GLY A 1048 3.89 -37.22 15.59
C GLY A 1048 4.86 -37.58 14.45
N SER A 1049 5.46 -38.78 14.44
CA SER A 1049 6.37 -39.20 13.36
C SER A 1049 5.63 -39.40 12.04
N GLU A 1050 6.21 -38.93 10.94
CA GLU A 1050 5.78 -39.24 9.57
C GLU A 1050 6.11 -40.71 9.25
N ILE A 1051 5.08 -41.51 8.96
CA ILE A 1051 5.23 -42.95 8.67
C ILE A 1051 5.11 -43.27 7.18
N TYR A 1052 4.47 -42.38 6.42
CA TYR A 1052 4.22 -42.57 5.00
C TYR A 1052 3.97 -41.21 4.34
N ALA A 1053 4.55 -41.00 3.15
CA ALA A 1053 4.18 -39.92 2.27
C ALA A 1053 3.98 -40.46 0.85
N PHE A 1054 2.99 -39.94 0.13
CA PHE A 1054 2.62 -40.43 -1.20
C PHE A 1054 2.48 -39.30 -2.22
N VAL A 1055 3.17 -39.44 -3.34
CA VAL A 1055 3.10 -38.54 -4.50
C VAL A 1055 2.25 -39.20 -5.59
N PRO A 1056 1.10 -38.61 -5.96
CA PRO A 1056 0.34 -38.97 -7.15
C PRO A 1056 1.17 -39.00 -8.45
N SER A 1057 0.93 -39.98 -9.32
CA SER A 1057 1.72 -40.15 -10.56
C SER A 1057 1.53 -38.99 -11.55
N ASP A 1058 0.32 -38.42 -11.61
CA ASP A 1058 -0.02 -37.30 -12.49
C ASP A 1058 0.61 -35.98 -12.03
N LEU A 1059 1.01 -35.88 -10.76
CA LEU A 1059 1.75 -34.74 -10.23
C LEU A 1059 3.27 -34.85 -10.42
N LEU A 1060 3.82 -36.02 -10.77
CA LEU A 1060 5.27 -36.21 -10.94
C LEU A 1060 5.90 -35.20 -11.90
N THR A 1061 5.27 -35.01 -13.06
CA THR A 1061 5.74 -34.06 -14.09
C THR A 1061 5.61 -32.60 -13.66
N ARG A 1062 4.78 -32.32 -12.64
CA ARG A 1062 4.54 -30.97 -12.12
C ARG A 1062 5.48 -30.60 -10.99
N LEU A 1063 6.17 -31.56 -10.37
CA LEU A 1063 7.16 -31.30 -9.33
C LEU A 1063 8.32 -30.39 -9.82
N LYS A 1064 8.54 -30.29 -11.14
CA LYS A 1064 9.48 -29.32 -11.73
C LYS A 1064 9.07 -27.86 -11.48
N GLY A 1065 7.80 -27.61 -11.17
CA GLY A 1065 7.28 -26.30 -10.77
C GLY A 1065 7.95 -25.74 -9.51
N PHE A 1066 8.49 -26.61 -8.65
CA PHE A 1066 9.26 -26.18 -7.48
C PHE A 1066 10.65 -25.63 -7.82
N ALA A 1067 11.01 -25.46 -9.10
CA ALA A 1067 12.27 -24.83 -9.47
C ALA A 1067 12.32 -23.31 -9.20
N SER A 1068 11.16 -22.64 -9.08
CA SER A 1068 11.05 -21.21 -8.75
C SER A 1068 10.24 -21.04 -7.45
N PRO A 1069 10.78 -20.35 -6.43
CA PRO A 1069 10.05 -20.07 -5.20
C PRO A 1069 8.99 -18.96 -5.36
N ASP A 1070 9.08 -18.13 -6.40
CA ASP A 1070 8.24 -16.94 -6.62
C ASP A 1070 6.79 -17.28 -7.03
N THR A 1071 6.51 -18.54 -7.36
CA THR A 1071 5.17 -19.00 -7.76
C THR A 1071 4.71 -20.15 -6.88
N HIS A 1072 3.69 -19.90 -6.05
CA HIS A 1072 3.06 -20.96 -5.25
C HIS A 1072 2.41 -22.00 -6.16
N THR A 1073 2.75 -23.28 -5.94
CA THR A 1073 2.23 -24.39 -6.74
C THR A 1073 1.27 -25.24 -5.90
N TYR A 1074 -0.01 -25.22 -6.24
CA TYR A 1074 -1.00 -26.14 -5.65
C TYR A 1074 -0.78 -27.57 -6.15
N MET A 1075 -0.89 -28.53 -5.23
CA MET A 1075 -0.69 -29.97 -5.51
C MET A 1075 -1.76 -30.84 -4.83
N VAL A 1076 -1.44 -31.51 -3.72
CA VAL A 1076 -2.40 -32.37 -3.00
C VAL A 1076 -3.19 -31.51 -2.00
N ASP A 1077 -4.13 -30.74 -2.55
CA ASP A 1077 -4.85 -29.68 -1.81
C ASP A 1077 -6.24 -30.12 -1.31
N GLY A 1078 -6.77 -31.25 -1.77
CA GLY A 1078 -8.08 -31.75 -1.37
C GLY A 1078 -8.09 -32.42 0.01
N SER A 1079 -9.24 -32.37 0.68
CA SER A 1079 -9.46 -33.05 1.97
C SER A 1079 -9.49 -34.58 1.86
N CYS A 1080 -8.99 -35.24 2.91
CA CYS A 1080 -8.89 -36.69 2.98
C CYS A 1080 -10.18 -37.32 3.54
N ASN A 1081 -10.68 -38.36 2.88
CA ASN A 1081 -11.88 -39.09 3.27
C ASN A 1081 -11.57 -40.58 3.49
N LEU A 1082 -11.94 -41.11 4.66
CA LEU A 1082 -11.73 -42.52 4.99
C LEU A 1082 -13.06 -43.30 4.86
N LEU A 1083 -13.10 -44.25 3.95
CA LEU A 1083 -14.18 -45.21 3.78
C LEU A 1083 -13.84 -46.51 4.50
N ARG A 1084 -14.71 -46.96 5.40
CA ARG A 1084 -14.54 -48.21 6.15
C ARG A 1084 -15.67 -49.18 5.85
N ALA A 1085 -15.34 -50.38 5.38
CA ALA A 1085 -16.33 -51.44 5.19
C ALA A 1085 -16.60 -52.21 6.49
N LYS A 1086 -17.67 -53.01 6.50
CA LYS A 1086 -17.99 -53.92 7.63
C LYS A 1086 -17.21 -55.24 7.57
N THR A 1087 -16.58 -55.53 6.45
CA THR A 1087 -15.74 -56.72 6.22
C THR A 1087 -14.36 -56.52 6.82
N LYS A 1088 -13.73 -57.63 7.22
CA LYS A 1088 -12.36 -57.63 7.75
C LYS A 1088 -11.45 -58.50 6.87
N THR A 1089 -10.27 -57.98 6.55
CA THR A 1089 -9.20 -58.70 5.86
C THR A 1089 -7.93 -58.64 6.73
N GLY A 1090 -7.30 -59.79 6.97
CA GLY A 1090 -6.09 -59.85 7.81
C GLY A 1090 -6.29 -59.45 9.28
N GLY A 1091 -7.53 -59.44 9.79
CA GLY A 1091 -7.86 -59.06 11.18
C GLY A 1091 -8.38 -57.61 11.34
N TYR A 1092 -8.16 -56.75 10.35
CA TYR A 1092 -8.57 -55.34 10.35
C TYR A 1092 -9.76 -55.09 9.42
N TYR A 1093 -10.52 -54.03 9.69
CA TYR A 1093 -11.60 -53.60 8.78
C TYR A 1093 -11.04 -53.11 7.46
N ASP A 1094 -11.69 -53.48 6.35
CA ASP A 1094 -11.28 -52.99 5.04
C ASP A 1094 -11.46 -51.47 4.98
N LYS A 1095 -10.40 -50.76 4.64
CA LYS A 1095 -10.36 -49.29 4.60
C LYS A 1095 -9.83 -48.79 3.27
N THR A 1096 -10.47 -47.74 2.76
CA THR A 1096 -10.02 -47.01 1.58
C THR A 1096 -9.89 -45.54 1.96
N LEU A 1097 -8.68 -44.99 1.87
CA LEU A 1097 -8.43 -43.56 2.03
C LEU A 1097 -8.51 -42.91 0.65
N VAL A 1098 -9.37 -41.92 0.49
CA VAL A 1098 -9.56 -41.14 -0.74
C VAL A 1098 -9.12 -39.71 -0.48
N PHE A 1099 -8.29 -39.15 -1.35
CA PHE A 1099 -7.84 -37.76 -1.28
C PHE A 1099 -7.81 -37.17 -2.69
N GLY A 1100 -7.86 -35.85 -2.79
CA GLY A 1100 -7.96 -35.16 -4.07
C GLY A 1100 -6.93 -34.06 -4.22
N GLU A 1101 -6.76 -33.59 -5.44
CA GLU A 1101 -5.77 -32.57 -5.79
C GLU A 1101 -6.39 -31.16 -5.84
N ARG A 1102 -7.71 -31.07 -6.01
CA ARG A 1102 -8.48 -29.81 -6.03
C ARG A 1102 -7.89 -28.79 -7.01
N ARG A 1103 -7.27 -27.70 -6.55
CA ARG A 1103 -6.61 -26.71 -7.43
C ARG A 1103 -5.30 -27.23 -8.01
N GLY A 1104 -4.69 -28.17 -7.31
CA GLY A 1104 -3.44 -28.79 -7.71
C GLY A 1104 -3.58 -29.92 -8.69
N GLY A 1105 -4.77 -30.21 -9.24
CA GLY A 1105 -4.93 -31.20 -10.30
C GLY A 1105 -6.38 -31.54 -10.58
N ARG A 1106 -6.64 -32.64 -11.28
CA ARG A 1106 -8.01 -33.03 -11.68
C ARG A 1106 -8.39 -34.42 -11.18
N SER A 1107 -7.50 -35.05 -10.43
CA SER A 1107 -7.63 -36.44 -10.03
C SER A 1107 -8.02 -36.56 -8.57
N TYR A 1108 -8.66 -37.68 -8.27
CA TYR A 1108 -8.81 -38.21 -6.92
C TYR A 1108 -8.07 -39.53 -6.88
N TRP A 1109 -7.36 -39.75 -5.79
CA TRP A 1109 -6.54 -40.94 -5.57
C TRP A 1109 -7.10 -41.71 -4.39
N SER A 1110 -7.02 -43.04 -4.47
CA SER A 1110 -7.44 -43.90 -3.39
C SER A 1110 -6.43 -44.97 -3.02
N LEU A 1111 -6.15 -45.12 -1.73
CA LEU A 1111 -5.25 -46.11 -1.16
C LEU A 1111 -6.02 -47.14 -0.33
N ASP A 1112 -5.67 -48.41 -0.47
CA ASP A 1112 -6.02 -49.44 0.49
C ASP A 1112 -5.13 -49.28 1.74
N VAL A 1113 -5.75 -48.85 2.83
CA VAL A 1113 -5.10 -48.64 4.13
C VAL A 1113 -5.61 -49.66 5.16
N THR A 1114 -6.05 -50.84 4.72
CA THR A 1114 -6.60 -51.90 5.59
C THR A 1114 -5.54 -52.44 6.54
N ASN A 1115 -4.31 -52.65 6.05
CA ASN A 1115 -3.19 -53.08 6.87
C ASN A 1115 -2.60 -51.86 7.62
N PRO A 1116 -2.32 -51.92 8.93
CA PRO A 1116 -1.62 -50.83 9.62
C PRO A 1116 -0.17 -50.64 9.17
N ASP A 1117 0.44 -51.60 8.49
CA ASP A 1117 1.77 -51.47 7.89
C ASP A 1117 1.69 -50.70 6.54
N PRO A 1118 2.21 -49.46 6.46
CA PRO A 1118 2.16 -48.67 5.23
C PRO A 1118 2.95 -49.28 4.07
N SER A 1119 3.86 -50.22 4.36
CA SER A 1119 4.62 -50.89 3.31
C SER A 1119 3.76 -51.83 2.45
N GLU A 1120 2.62 -52.27 2.99
CA GLU A 1120 1.64 -53.18 2.36
C GLU A 1120 0.45 -52.42 1.73
N TRP A 1121 0.47 -51.09 1.74
CA TRP A 1121 -0.58 -50.29 1.12
C TRP A 1121 -0.50 -50.35 -0.41
N THR A 1122 -1.66 -50.31 -1.06
CA THR A 1122 -1.79 -50.38 -2.52
C THR A 1122 -2.72 -49.31 -3.05
N VAL A 1123 -2.49 -48.82 -4.27
CA VAL A 1123 -3.45 -47.95 -4.97
C VAL A 1123 -4.67 -48.76 -5.40
N LYS A 1124 -5.89 -48.26 -5.11
CA LYS A 1124 -7.16 -48.90 -5.49
C LYS A 1124 -7.74 -48.34 -6.77
N TRP A 1125 -7.68 -47.03 -6.93
CA TRP A 1125 -8.26 -46.26 -8.02
C TRP A 1125 -7.57 -44.90 -8.07
#